data_AF-A0A7J5F650-F1
#
_entry.id   AF-A0A7J5F650-F1
#
_cell.length_a   1.000
_cell.length_b   1.000
_cell.length_c   1.000
_cell.angle_alpha   90.00
_cell.angle_beta   90.00
_cell.angle_gamma   90.00
#
_symmetry.space_group_name_H-M   'P 1'
#
loop_
_entity.id
_entity.type
_entity.pdbx_description
1 polymer ?
#
loop_
_entity_poly.entity_id
_entity_poly.type
_entity_poly.pdbx_seq_one_letter_code
_entity_poly.pdbx_strand_id
1 'polypeptide(L)'
;MNKLLAFALFLAVPALFAGGPLSTHNGKAVRFKSDTVRYHLDRGTFGIFTSAQARTLAVSSFQTWEDVATASVTFNHQPGDTLPVDVTASNFLQYTTLASVKVDGINPIVFDSDGGITDAMFGAGAKEVVIGFAWVEDVDGDGYYDEGEAFMNGSMAMGDANSFTYDEWKSTFVHEFGHFLGLDHCQINGEFVNNASTTQYVPTMFPTSTADDVPLGDLNPDDIASISRLYPAPGFAAATGAIAGSVTRSAGTPVRGANVIASSTGSDSLMNRLSTVTDYFEQNTGDYVIAGLAPGLYHVRIEPVDPDFIEGSSVGPYSYDDTGLSFVNPVTPEYYNGAGESGDGATDDPNARTAVSVSAGASSSGIDLVANGRSATASVLLTENFDFTGALTANGWSAHSGAGTNSPATTAGLTYAGHPGSGIGSAVLLKNLGGEDVNRDFEAQSGADATVYTAVLVSVTDTASAKTGDQFLHIGERSNATTFTAFSSRLFVRITGGQVNFGISNTSTATYGAATFAKNTVHLAVMKYTINMSGNDRADLWVFPSGVPVSEEAAGAPLISNTGTSGQDNINAVALRQGSSSNSVQAVVDGLIVSTGWPFASTGLRTPGAVEPPAEFSLAQNHPNPFNPETSIRFSLPVRSDVRLSVHDVIGREVALLVNGTLGAGEHRASFNGRPLSSGVYFYRLQAGSRAITRRMVLLK
;
A
#
# COMPACT_ATOMS: atom_id res chain seq x y z
N MET A 1 13.90 2.18 23.79
CA MET A 1 12.97 1.12 23.35
C MET A 1 11.70 1.84 22.96
N ASN A 2 11.41 1.94 21.66
CA ASN A 2 10.19 2.61 21.20
C ASN A 2 9.00 1.70 21.51
N LYS A 3 8.00 2.21 22.23
CA LYS A 3 6.73 1.52 22.47
C LYS A 3 5.87 1.73 21.22
N LEU A 4 5.70 0.70 20.39
CA LEU A 4 4.73 0.73 19.30
C LEU A 4 3.49 -0.04 19.75
N LEU A 5 2.38 0.66 19.97
CA LEU A 5 1.08 0.15 20.41
C LEU A 5 0.00 0.59 19.41
N ALA A 6 -1.10 -0.15 19.35
CA ALA A 6 -2.17 0.07 18.38
C ALA A 6 -3.43 0.64 19.05
N PHE A 7 -4.09 1.56 18.36
CA PHE A 7 -5.46 1.95 18.64
C PHE A 7 -6.40 1.02 17.85
N ALA A 8 -7.52 0.61 18.46
CA ALA A 8 -8.46 -0.31 17.82
C ALA A 8 -9.83 0.34 17.66
N LEU A 9 -10.33 0.42 16.44
CA LEU A 9 -11.69 0.85 16.11
C LEU A 9 -12.56 -0.35 15.70
N PHE A 10 -13.79 -0.46 16.20
CA PHE A 10 -14.74 -1.53 15.81
C PHE A 10 -16.17 -0.99 15.66
N LEU A 11 -16.81 -1.26 14.53
CA LEU A 11 -18.20 -0.90 14.24
C LEU A 11 -19.05 -2.17 14.01
N ALA A 12 -20.21 -2.25 14.65
CA ALA A 12 -21.36 -2.99 14.12
C ALA A 12 -22.12 -2.01 13.20
N VAL A 13 -22.57 -2.47 12.02
CA VAL A 13 -22.92 -1.68 10.80
C VAL A 13 -21.71 -1.14 10.00
N PRO A 14 -21.78 -1.08 8.64
CA PRO A 14 -20.60 -1.05 7.78
C PRO A 14 -19.78 0.21 8.04
N ALA A 15 -18.55 -0.02 8.48
CA ALA A 15 -17.63 0.97 8.97
C ALA A 15 -17.23 1.99 7.89
N LEU A 16 -16.89 3.24 8.26
CA LEU A 16 -15.98 4.16 7.52
C LEU A 16 -14.85 4.75 8.44
N PHE A 17 -14.11 5.85 8.16
CA PHE A 17 -12.68 5.96 7.70
C PHE A 17 -11.92 7.33 7.82
N ALA A 18 -10.58 7.39 7.74
CA ALA A 18 -9.63 8.53 7.94
C ALA A 18 -9.93 10.04 7.97
N GLY A 19 -9.38 10.74 8.98
CA GLY A 19 -9.13 12.19 9.03
C GLY A 19 -10.36 13.05 8.73
N GLY A 20 -11.53 12.44 8.88
CA GLY A 20 -12.82 12.87 8.38
C GLY A 20 -13.91 12.21 9.22
N PRO A 21 -15.17 12.28 8.79
CA PRO A 21 -16.26 11.67 9.54
C PRO A 21 -16.18 10.14 9.51
N LEU A 22 -16.10 9.53 10.69
CA LEU A 22 -16.09 8.10 10.96
C LEU A 22 -17.20 7.32 10.25
N SER A 23 -18.30 7.97 9.89
CA SER A 23 -19.36 7.38 9.08
C SER A 23 -20.00 8.41 8.16
N THR A 24 -20.52 7.95 7.03
CA THR A 24 -21.31 8.78 6.13
C THR A 24 -22.63 8.11 5.81
N HIS A 25 -23.67 8.92 5.62
CA HIS A 25 -25.00 8.46 5.27
C HIS A 25 -25.59 9.36 4.19
N ASN A 26 -25.97 8.79 3.04
CA ASN A 26 -26.55 9.52 1.90
C ASN A 26 -25.71 10.76 1.47
N GLY A 27 -24.39 10.58 1.37
CA GLY A 27 -23.46 11.64 0.94
C GLY A 27 -23.22 12.74 1.96
N LYS A 28 -23.47 12.48 3.25
CA LYS A 28 -23.22 13.40 4.36
C LYS A 28 -22.46 12.72 5.49
N ALA A 29 -21.66 13.50 6.19
CA ALA A 29 -21.04 13.09 7.45
C ALA A 29 -22.10 12.76 8.52
N VAL A 30 -21.94 11.63 9.20
CA VAL A 30 -22.72 11.29 10.39
C VAL A 30 -22.06 11.91 11.62
N ARG A 31 -22.86 12.47 12.52
CA ARG A 31 -22.43 13.11 13.76
C ARG A 31 -23.51 13.01 14.83
N PHE A 32 -23.20 13.30 16.09
CA PHE A 32 -24.26 13.42 17.11
C PHE A 32 -25.31 14.47 16.72
N LYS A 33 -26.57 14.17 17.01
CA LYS A 33 -27.73 15.02 16.69
C LYS A 33 -27.68 16.40 17.38
N SER A 34 -27.13 16.45 18.59
CA SER A 34 -26.90 17.66 19.36
C SER A 34 -25.43 18.02 19.37
N ASP A 35 -25.11 19.32 19.27
CA ASP A 35 -23.75 19.81 19.48
C ASP A 35 -23.34 19.75 20.97
N THR A 36 -24.30 19.62 21.89
CA THR A 36 -24.00 19.28 23.29
C THR A 36 -24.12 17.78 23.48
N VAL A 37 -22.98 17.11 23.55
CA VAL A 37 -22.87 15.65 23.71
C VAL A 37 -22.78 15.31 25.20
N ARG A 38 -23.62 14.38 25.64
CA ARG A 38 -23.62 13.89 27.02
C ARG A 38 -22.87 12.57 27.07
N TYR A 39 -21.96 12.40 28.03
CA TYR A 39 -21.29 11.14 28.32
C TYR A 39 -21.46 10.75 29.79
N HIS A 40 -21.27 9.47 30.10
CA HIS A 40 -21.38 8.92 31.45
C HIS A 40 -20.09 8.21 31.83
N LEU A 41 -19.42 8.73 32.86
CA LEU A 41 -18.14 8.19 33.30
C LEU A 41 -18.31 6.95 34.17
N ASP A 42 -17.44 5.98 33.99
CA ASP A 42 -17.33 4.83 34.88
C ASP A 42 -16.90 5.25 36.31
N ARG A 43 -17.24 4.40 37.27
CA ARG A 43 -16.97 4.58 38.71
C ARG A 43 -15.71 3.83 39.14
N GLY A 44 -15.18 2.95 38.29
CA GLY A 44 -13.98 2.15 38.53
C GLY A 44 -12.68 2.94 38.61
N THR A 45 -11.59 2.22 38.88
CA THR A 45 -10.22 2.72 38.78
C THR A 45 -9.70 2.59 37.35
N PHE A 46 -8.56 3.20 37.05
CA PHE A 46 -7.89 3.04 35.75
C PHE A 46 -6.41 2.70 35.98
N GLY A 47 -6.09 1.41 36.00
CA GLY A 47 -4.77 0.90 36.37
C GLY A 47 -4.29 1.45 37.71
N ILE A 48 -3.24 2.29 37.72
CA ILE A 48 -2.73 2.94 38.95
C ILE A 48 -3.51 4.19 39.37
N PHE A 49 -4.38 4.72 38.52
CA PHE A 49 -5.15 5.92 38.81
C PHE A 49 -6.39 5.60 39.63
N THR A 50 -6.62 6.39 40.68
CA THR A 50 -7.88 6.34 41.43
C THR A 50 -9.06 6.73 40.54
N SER A 51 -10.28 6.33 40.90
CA SER A 51 -11.50 6.73 40.19
C SER A 51 -11.69 8.24 40.09
N ALA A 52 -11.12 9.03 41.00
CA ALA A 52 -11.13 10.47 40.90
C ALA A 52 -10.18 10.96 39.80
N GLN A 53 -8.95 10.44 39.77
CA GLN A 53 -7.95 10.79 38.76
C GLN A 53 -8.38 10.36 37.36
N ALA A 54 -8.92 9.15 37.20
CA ALA A 54 -9.42 8.65 35.92
C ALA A 54 -10.53 9.54 35.34
N ARG A 55 -11.49 9.95 36.18
CA ARG A 55 -12.55 10.88 35.77
C ARG A 55 -12.04 12.28 35.45
N THR A 56 -11.07 12.79 36.22
CA THR A 56 -10.42 14.07 35.90
C THR A 56 -9.69 14.00 34.56
N LEU A 57 -9.00 12.89 34.29
CA LEU A 57 -8.32 12.66 33.02
C LEU A 57 -9.33 12.69 31.86
N ALA A 58 -10.41 11.91 31.95
CA ALA A 58 -11.49 11.90 30.95
C ALA A 58 -12.09 13.29 30.71
N VAL A 59 -12.47 14.01 31.78
CA VAL A 59 -12.99 15.38 31.66
C VAL A 59 -11.99 16.29 30.95
N SER A 60 -10.71 16.21 31.30
CA SER A 60 -9.66 17.04 30.69
C SER A 60 -9.38 16.70 29.22
N SER A 61 -9.63 15.46 28.79
CA SER A 61 -9.49 15.04 27.40
C SER A 61 -10.68 15.47 26.54
N PHE A 62 -11.91 15.43 27.08
CA PHE A 62 -13.05 16.07 26.41
C PHE A 62 -12.88 17.59 26.30
N GLN A 63 -12.33 18.23 27.33
CA GLN A 63 -12.04 19.67 27.28
C GLN A 63 -11.11 20.04 26.12
N THR A 64 -10.11 19.20 25.79
CA THR A 64 -9.22 19.43 24.64
C THR A 64 -10.00 19.56 23.33
N TRP A 65 -11.07 18.79 23.13
CA TRP A 65 -11.94 18.92 21.94
C TRP A 65 -12.91 20.11 22.02
N GLU A 66 -13.43 20.43 23.22
CA GLU A 66 -14.31 21.58 23.44
C GLU A 66 -13.57 22.93 23.30
N ASP A 67 -12.27 22.96 23.59
CA ASP A 67 -11.43 24.16 23.48
C ASP A 67 -11.12 24.55 22.02
N VAL A 68 -11.51 23.73 21.04
CA VAL A 68 -11.36 24.03 19.62
C VAL A 68 -12.33 25.16 19.22
N ALA A 69 -11.83 26.38 19.17
CA ALA A 69 -12.64 27.59 18.91
C ALA A 69 -13.42 27.58 17.58
N THR A 70 -12.99 26.77 16.60
CA THR A 70 -13.65 26.62 15.30
C THR A 70 -14.69 25.49 15.27
N ALA A 71 -14.86 24.76 16.38
CA ALA A 71 -15.88 23.74 16.54
C ALA A 71 -16.97 24.18 17.54
N SER A 72 -18.21 23.72 17.34
CA SER A 72 -19.37 24.03 18.18
C SER A 72 -19.67 22.96 19.24
N VAL A 73 -18.94 21.84 19.20
CA VAL A 73 -19.18 20.72 20.12
C VAL A 73 -18.89 21.12 21.56
N THR A 74 -19.79 20.72 22.47
CA THR A 74 -19.71 20.97 23.91
C THR A 74 -20.07 19.71 24.66
N PHE A 75 -19.64 19.60 25.93
CA PHE A 75 -19.90 18.40 26.71
C PHE A 75 -20.53 18.66 28.07
N ASN A 76 -21.30 17.67 28.54
CA ASN A 76 -21.82 17.70 29.90
C ASN A 76 -20.77 17.26 30.92
N HIS A 77 -19.95 18.19 31.40
CA HIS A 77 -18.89 17.92 32.40
C HIS A 77 -19.40 17.71 33.84
N GLN A 78 -20.68 17.33 34.05
CA GLN A 78 -21.25 17.17 35.39
C GLN A 78 -20.53 16.01 36.13
N PRO A 79 -19.79 16.26 37.22
CA PRO A 79 -18.94 15.24 37.85
C PRO A 79 -19.71 14.04 38.44
N GLY A 80 -21.03 14.18 38.59
CA GLY A 80 -21.95 13.13 39.05
C GLY A 80 -22.67 12.39 37.91
N ASP A 81 -22.41 12.74 36.65
CA ASP A 81 -22.97 12.06 35.48
C ASP A 81 -22.14 10.79 35.20
N THR A 82 -22.36 9.79 36.06
CA THR A 82 -21.65 8.52 36.04
C THR A 82 -22.56 7.38 35.62
N LEU A 83 -21.97 6.30 35.12
CA LEU A 83 -22.66 5.02 34.98
C LEU A 83 -23.21 4.55 36.34
N PRO A 84 -24.31 3.78 36.38
CA PRO A 84 -24.95 3.41 37.63
C PRO A 84 -24.07 2.47 38.48
N VAL A 85 -23.19 1.71 37.84
CA VAL A 85 -22.28 0.74 38.47
C VAL A 85 -20.86 0.92 37.92
N ASP A 86 -19.91 0.30 38.61
CA ASP A 86 -18.55 0.09 38.11
C ASP A 86 -18.56 -0.97 36.99
N VAL A 87 -18.01 -0.63 35.83
CA VAL A 87 -18.00 -1.51 34.65
C VAL A 87 -16.72 -2.34 34.64
N THR A 88 -16.89 -3.65 34.54
CA THR A 88 -15.82 -4.64 34.58
C THR A 88 -16.06 -5.71 33.52
N ALA A 89 -15.09 -6.61 33.33
CA ALA A 89 -15.24 -7.78 32.46
C ALA A 89 -16.50 -8.64 32.76
N SER A 90 -17.09 -8.52 33.96
CA SER A 90 -18.29 -9.28 34.35
C SER A 90 -19.62 -8.68 33.89
N ASN A 91 -19.67 -7.39 33.55
CA ASN A 91 -20.92 -6.67 33.23
C ASN A 91 -20.83 -5.73 32.02
N PHE A 92 -19.66 -5.57 31.39
CA PHE A 92 -19.46 -4.63 30.29
C PHE A 92 -20.44 -4.83 29.12
N LEU A 93 -20.87 -6.07 28.84
CA LEU A 93 -21.86 -6.40 27.80
C LEU A 93 -23.19 -5.63 27.92
N GLN A 94 -23.53 -5.09 29.10
CA GLN A 94 -24.73 -4.27 29.28
C GLN A 94 -24.55 -2.83 28.80
N TYR A 95 -23.30 -2.39 28.67
CA TYR A 95 -22.86 -1.04 28.32
C TYR A 95 -22.17 -1.02 26.96
N THR A 96 -22.40 -2.04 26.13
CA THR A 96 -21.93 -2.08 24.75
C THR A 96 -23.00 -2.54 23.79
N THR A 97 -22.95 -1.99 22.58
CA THR A 97 -23.84 -2.33 21.47
C THR A 97 -23.58 -3.75 20.93
N LEU A 98 -22.43 -4.37 21.26
CA LEU A 98 -22.09 -5.73 20.85
C LEU A 98 -23.09 -6.81 21.31
N ALA A 99 -23.74 -6.61 22.46
CA ALA A 99 -24.72 -7.56 22.97
C ALA A 99 -26.13 -7.33 22.39
N SER A 100 -26.46 -6.06 22.09
CA SER A 100 -27.71 -5.61 21.50
C SER A 100 -27.60 -4.11 21.24
N VAL A 101 -28.16 -3.63 20.12
CA VAL A 101 -28.39 -2.21 19.84
C VAL A 101 -28.97 -1.50 21.07
N LYS A 102 -28.33 -0.41 21.50
CA LYS A 102 -28.76 0.41 22.65
C LYS A 102 -29.10 1.81 22.14
N VAL A 103 -30.28 2.29 22.54
CA VAL A 103 -30.70 3.69 22.37
C VAL A 103 -31.43 4.07 23.66
N ASP A 104 -30.70 4.01 24.78
CA ASP A 104 -31.17 4.28 26.14
C ASP A 104 -30.75 5.66 26.68
N GLY A 105 -30.02 6.44 25.87
CA GLY A 105 -29.46 7.75 26.16
C GLY A 105 -28.15 7.70 26.94
N ILE A 106 -27.50 6.54 27.07
CA ILE A 106 -26.25 6.37 27.81
C ILE A 106 -25.08 6.26 26.82
N ASN A 107 -24.20 7.25 26.86
CA ASN A 107 -22.90 7.18 26.17
C ASN A 107 -21.78 6.82 27.16
N PRO A 108 -21.38 5.55 27.31
CA PRO A 108 -20.48 5.10 28.36
C PRO A 108 -19.01 5.41 28.05
N ILE A 109 -18.29 5.88 29.07
CA ILE A 109 -16.83 6.04 29.08
C ILE A 109 -16.27 5.10 30.15
N VAL A 110 -15.78 3.94 29.73
CA VAL A 110 -15.43 2.81 30.58
C VAL A 110 -13.93 2.77 30.89
N PHE A 111 -13.60 2.51 32.16
CA PHE A 111 -12.22 2.37 32.61
C PHE A 111 -11.91 0.88 32.86
N ASP A 112 -11.31 0.23 31.86
CA ASP A 112 -10.89 -1.17 31.96
C ASP A 112 -9.61 -1.28 32.79
N SER A 113 -9.76 -1.23 34.11
CA SER A 113 -8.64 -1.04 35.04
C SER A 113 -7.53 -2.07 34.92
N ASP A 114 -7.83 -3.32 34.57
CA ASP A 114 -6.88 -4.45 34.51
C ASP A 114 -6.75 -5.07 33.11
N GLY A 115 -7.40 -4.48 32.11
CA GLY A 115 -7.44 -5.01 30.74
C GLY A 115 -8.38 -6.20 30.57
N GLY A 116 -9.16 -6.55 31.59
CA GLY A 116 -10.07 -7.69 31.56
C GLY A 116 -11.18 -7.54 30.54
N ILE A 117 -11.68 -6.32 30.31
CA ILE A 117 -12.69 -6.05 29.26
C ILE A 117 -12.03 -6.20 27.89
N THR A 118 -10.84 -5.64 27.71
CA THR A 118 -10.06 -5.70 26.47
C THR A 118 -9.76 -7.15 26.07
N ASP A 119 -9.29 -7.96 27.03
CA ASP A 119 -9.09 -9.40 26.81
C ASP A 119 -10.41 -10.14 26.54
N ALA A 120 -11.53 -9.75 27.17
CA ALA A 120 -12.82 -10.38 26.94
C ALA A 120 -13.42 -10.04 25.57
N MET A 121 -13.18 -8.82 25.08
CA MET A 121 -13.67 -8.32 23.80
C MET A 121 -12.86 -8.82 22.63
N PHE A 122 -11.53 -8.73 22.74
CA PHE A 122 -10.65 -9.00 21.61
C PHE A 122 -9.95 -10.35 21.75
N GLY A 123 -9.93 -10.96 22.93
CA GLY A 123 -9.30 -12.25 23.16
C GLY A 123 -8.05 -12.15 24.04
N ALA A 124 -7.67 -13.29 24.61
CA ALA A 124 -6.61 -13.35 25.61
C ALA A 124 -5.27 -12.79 25.10
N GLY A 125 -4.76 -11.76 25.77
CA GLY A 125 -3.50 -11.09 25.45
C GLY A 125 -3.68 -9.80 24.63
N ALA A 126 -4.90 -9.45 24.22
CA ALA A 126 -5.18 -8.20 23.53
C ALA A 126 -4.90 -6.97 24.42
N LYS A 127 -5.09 -7.09 25.74
CA LYS A 127 -4.82 -6.00 26.67
C LYS A 127 -3.37 -5.50 26.66
N GLU A 128 -2.46 -6.30 26.12
CA GLU A 128 -1.04 -5.97 26.08
C GLU A 128 -0.65 -5.12 24.86
N VAL A 129 -1.58 -4.87 23.94
CA VAL A 129 -1.31 -4.22 22.64
C VAL A 129 -2.37 -3.19 22.25
N VAL A 130 -3.60 -3.32 22.73
CA VAL A 130 -4.69 -2.33 22.55
C VAL A 130 -4.68 -1.37 23.73
N ILE A 131 -4.48 -0.07 23.51
CA ILE A 131 -4.46 0.96 24.58
C ILE A 131 -5.83 1.58 24.85
N GLY A 132 -6.72 1.57 23.87
CA GLY A 132 -8.07 2.10 23.93
C GLY A 132 -8.85 1.68 22.69
N PHE A 133 -10.16 1.90 22.75
CA PHE A 133 -11.06 1.76 21.62
C PHE A 133 -12.35 2.54 21.86
N ALA A 134 -12.94 3.06 20.80
CA ALA A 134 -14.22 3.76 20.84
C ALA A 134 -14.99 3.57 19.54
N TRP A 135 -16.31 3.70 19.59
CA TRP A 135 -17.15 3.74 18.40
C TRP A 135 -18.50 4.43 18.68
N VAL A 136 -19.29 4.56 17.64
CA VAL A 136 -20.55 5.30 17.57
C VAL A 136 -21.58 4.48 16.81
N GLU A 137 -22.86 4.68 17.10
CA GLU A 137 -23.97 3.94 16.49
C GLU A 137 -24.98 4.91 15.84
N ASP A 138 -25.31 4.66 14.57
CA ASP A 138 -26.45 5.27 13.84
C ASP A 138 -27.47 4.15 13.59
N VAL A 139 -28.41 3.99 14.52
CA VAL A 139 -29.40 2.90 14.50
C VAL A 139 -30.54 3.26 13.56
N ASP A 140 -30.97 4.53 13.63
CA ASP A 140 -32.12 5.03 12.89
C ASP A 140 -31.82 5.23 11.39
N GLY A 141 -30.54 5.23 11.01
CA GLY A 141 -30.09 5.51 9.65
C GLY A 141 -30.52 6.90 9.20
N ASP A 142 -30.64 7.85 10.14
CA ASP A 142 -31.08 9.22 9.86
C ASP A 142 -29.90 10.15 9.55
N GLY A 143 -28.68 9.61 9.58
CA GLY A 143 -27.43 10.34 9.37
C GLY A 143 -26.94 11.05 10.62
N TYR A 144 -27.37 10.62 11.80
CA TYR A 144 -26.85 11.06 13.08
C TYR A 144 -26.50 9.88 13.99
N TYR A 145 -25.51 10.07 14.86
CA TYR A 145 -25.25 9.11 15.92
C TYR A 145 -26.30 9.26 17.02
N ASP A 146 -26.87 8.13 17.39
CA ASP A 146 -27.79 7.97 18.51
C ASP A 146 -27.00 7.88 19.82
N GLU A 147 -25.95 7.05 19.83
CA GLU A 147 -25.07 6.80 20.97
C GLU A 147 -23.61 6.61 20.54
N GLY A 148 -22.70 6.74 21.51
CA GLY A 148 -21.29 6.42 21.37
C GLY A 148 -20.70 5.86 22.66
N GLU A 149 -19.64 5.09 22.54
CA GLU A 149 -18.97 4.44 23.65
C GLU A 149 -17.45 4.47 23.50
N ALA A 150 -16.73 4.54 24.62
CA ALA A 150 -15.28 4.53 24.65
C ALA A 150 -14.76 3.73 25.85
N PHE A 151 -13.73 2.92 25.63
CA PHE A 151 -13.10 2.07 26.63
C PHE A 151 -11.60 2.33 26.66
N MET A 152 -11.10 2.54 27.87
CA MET A 152 -9.68 2.83 28.10
C MET A 152 -9.05 1.63 28.80
N ASN A 153 -8.00 1.04 28.21
CA ASN A 153 -7.33 -0.12 28.78
C ASN A 153 -6.22 0.27 29.75
N GLY A 154 -6.47 0.11 31.05
CA GLY A 154 -5.55 0.45 32.14
C GLY A 154 -4.51 -0.62 32.47
N SER A 155 -4.52 -1.78 31.81
CA SER A 155 -3.55 -2.87 32.09
C SER A 155 -2.10 -2.46 31.90
N MET A 156 -1.82 -1.52 30.99
CA MET A 156 -0.48 -0.98 30.76
C MET A 156 -0.15 0.23 31.65
N ALA A 157 -1.06 0.65 32.53
CA ALA A 157 -0.80 1.71 33.50
C ALA A 157 -0.18 1.18 34.82
N MET A 158 0.24 -0.09 34.90
CA MET A 158 0.55 -0.81 36.15
C MET A 158 1.91 -0.49 36.81
N GLY A 159 2.54 0.65 36.48
CA GLY A 159 3.67 1.22 37.25
C GLY A 159 5.03 0.52 37.14
N ASP A 160 5.30 -0.21 36.05
CA ASP A 160 6.65 -0.70 35.72
C ASP A 160 7.39 0.29 34.78
N ALA A 161 8.62 -0.03 34.38
CA ALA A 161 9.42 0.82 33.49
C ALA A 161 8.76 1.08 32.10
N ASN A 162 7.64 0.40 31.79
CA ASN A 162 6.89 0.53 30.56
C ASN A 162 5.55 1.28 30.74
N SER A 163 5.19 1.72 31.96
CA SER A 163 3.94 2.45 32.19
C SER A 163 3.90 3.79 31.47
N PHE A 164 2.74 4.17 30.95
CA PHE A 164 2.50 5.49 30.38
C PHE A 164 2.46 6.58 31.47
N THR A 165 2.99 7.76 31.16
CA THR A 165 2.85 9.00 31.93
C THR A 165 1.41 9.51 31.89
N TYR A 166 1.09 10.50 32.73
CA TYR A 166 -0.24 11.12 32.73
C TYR A 166 -0.57 11.76 31.36
N ASP A 167 0.41 12.40 30.72
CA ASP A 167 0.21 13.05 29.41
C ASP A 167 0.10 12.04 28.27
N GLU A 168 0.86 10.94 28.33
CA GLU A 168 0.72 9.77 27.44
C GLU A 168 -0.70 9.17 27.51
N TRP A 169 -1.26 9.04 28.71
CA TRP A 169 -2.65 8.61 28.85
C TRP A 169 -3.66 9.66 28.40
N LYS A 170 -3.38 10.95 28.62
CA LYS A 170 -4.23 12.02 28.11
C LYS A 170 -4.33 11.94 26.59
N SER A 171 -3.20 11.75 25.90
CA SER A 171 -3.14 11.53 24.45
C SER A 171 -4.07 10.40 24.00
N THR A 172 -3.96 9.23 24.64
CA THR A 172 -4.80 8.06 24.34
C THR A 172 -6.28 8.40 24.48
N PHE A 173 -6.68 9.07 25.57
CA PHE A 173 -8.07 9.46 25.78
C PHE A 173 -8.54 10.48 24.74
N VAL A 174 -7.70 11.46 24.37
CA VAL A 174 -8.04 12.44 23.34
C VAL A 174 -8.26 11.75 21.99
N HIS A 175 -7.40 10.80 21.61
CA HIS A 175 -7.56 10.00 20.38
C HIS A 175 -8.91 9.26 20.35
N GLU A 176 -9.19 8.45 21.37
CA GLU A 176 -10.43 7.67 21.44
C GLU A 176 -11.68 8.56 21.51
N PHE A 177 -11.57 9.73 22.14
CA PHE A 177 -12.67 10.69 22.16
C PHE A 177 -12.88 11.37 20.81
N GLY A 178 -11.87 11.41 19.94
CA GLY A 178 -12.05 11.74 18.52
C GLY A 178 -12.97 10.74 17.84
N HIS A 179 -12.74 9.43 18.00
CA HIS A 179 -13.63 8.39 17.47
C HIS A 179 -15.03 8.45 18.08
N PHE A 180 -15.14 8.65 19.40
CA PHE A 180 -16.42 8.88 20.06
C PHE A 180 -17.19 10.05 19.43
N LEU A 181 -16.50 11.10 19.00
CA LEU A 181 -17.10 12.26 18.31
C LEU A 181 -17.39 12.01 16.83
N GLY A 182 -17.01 10.85 16.30
CA GLY A 182 -17.17 10.53 14.90
C GLY A 182 -16.03 11.02 14.02
N LEU A 183 -14.83 11.19 14.55
CA LEU A 183 -13.62 11.37 13.76
C LEU A 183 -12.95 10.05 13.46
N ASP A 184 -12.13 10.06 12.44
CA ASP A 184 -11.41 8.89 12.00
C ASP A 184 -9.91 9.11 11.87
N HIS A 185 -9.18 8.03 11.59
CA HIS A 185 -7.73 7.97 11.60
C HIS A 185 -7.04 8.77 10.50
N CYS A 186 -6.18 9.72 10.82
CA CYS A 186 -5.41 10.41 9.80
C CYS A 186 -4.09 9.68 9.50
N GLN A 187 -3.66 9.61 8.23
CA GLN A 187 -2.33 9.07 7.89
C GLN A 187 -1.26 10.10 7.51
N ILE A 188 -1.57 11.40 7.59
CA ILE A 188 -0.57 12.44 7.26
C ILE A 188 0.65 12.26 8.16
N ASN A 189 1.83 12.54 7.61
CA ASN A 189 3.07 12.61 8.37
C ASN A 189 3.53 11.26 8.95
N GLY A 190 3.07 10.14 8.37
CA GLY A 190 3.49 8.79 8.73
C GLY A 190 5.02 8.59 8.72
N GLU A 191 5.75 9.37 7.93
CA GLU A 191 7.22 9.38 7.91
C GLU A 191 7.87 9.77 9.24
N PHE A 192 7.14 10.43 10.15
CA PHE A 192 7.67 10.96 11.42
C PHE A 192 7.34 10.11 12.66
N VAL A 193 6.50 9.08 12.52
CA VAL A 193 5.95 8.25 13.62
C VAL A 193 7.04 7.57 14.46
N ASN A 194 8.13 7.16 13.80
CA ASN A 194 9.21 6.41 14.45
C ASN A 194 10.35 7.30 14.99
N ASN A 195 10.20 8.63 14.94
CA ASN A 195 11.23 9.56 15.36
C ASN A 195 10.69 10.58 16.37
N ALA A 196 11.11 10.39 17.62
CA ALA A 196 10.81 11.26 18.76
C ALA A 196 11.01 12.76 18.51
N SER A 197 12.00 13.16 17.69
CA SER A 197 12.24 14.58 17.41
C SER A 197 11.21 15.21 16.47
N THR A 198 10.34 14.39 15.88
CA THR A 198 9.38 14.80 14.83
C THR A 198 7.95 14.36 15.11
N THR A 199 7.67 13.66 16.21
CA THR A 199 6.32 13.16 16.56
C THR A 199 5.30 14.28 16.72
N GLN A 200 5.72 15.50 17.08
CA GLN A 200 4.86 16.69 17.16
C GLN A 200 4.12 17.05 15.86
N TYR A 201 4.56 16.53 14.70
CA TYR A 201 3.90 16.75 13.42
C TYR A 201 2.84 15.70 13.10
N VAL A 202 2.80 14.60 13.84
CA VAL A 202 1.85 13.50 13.60
C VAL A 202 0.49 13.88 14.20
N PRO A 203 -0.63 13.71 13.46
CA PRO A 203 -1.96 13.99 13.98
C PRO A 203 -2.32 13.13 15.20
N THR A 204 -3.18 13.67 16.06
CA THR A 204 -3.70 12.94 17.23
C THR A 204 -4.49 11.72 16.79
N MET A 205 -5.25 11.83 15.69
CA MET A 205 -5.97 10.72 15.11
C MET A 205 -5.08 9.76 14.31
N PHE A 206 -3.74 9.77 14.45
CA PHE A 206 -2.92 8.79 13.74
C PHE A 206 -3.14 7.36 14.30
N PRO A 207 -3.27 6.30 13.46
CA PRO A 207 -3.72 4.97 13.90
C PRO A 207 -2.83 4.22 14.91
N THR A 208 -1.58 4.67 15.12
CA THR A 208 -0.61 3.98 16.00
C THR A 208 0.00 4.95 17.00
N SER A 209 0.31 4.46 18.21
CA SER A 209 1.04 5.26 19.19
C SER A 209 2.44 5.62 18.67
N THR A 210 2.86 6.86 18.89
CA THR A 210 4.18 7.32 18.46
C THR A 210 5.24 7.11 19.54
N ALA A 211 6.53 7.16 19.16
CA ALA A 211 7.64 6.75 20.02
C ALA A 211 7.96 7.70 21.19
N ASP A 212 7.41 8.91 21.19
CA ASP A 212 7.54 9.92 22.24
C ASP A 212 6.25 10.75 22.17
N ASP A 213 5.28 10.40 23.01
CA ASP A 213 4.09 11.19 23.27
C ASP A 213 4.52 12.48 23.99
N VAL A 214 5.09 13.41 23.21
CA VAL A 214 5.08 14.85 23.49
C VAL A 214 3.65 15.19 23.90
N PRO A 215 3.39 16.10 24.87
CA PRO A 215 2.04 16.37 25.33
C PRO A 215 1.13 16.71 24.14
N LEU A 216 0.36 15.71 23.67
CA LEU A 216 -0.67 15.84 22.63
C LEU A 216 -1.90 16.56 23.22
N GLY A 217 -1.67 17.45 24.18
CA GLY A 217 -2.68 18.35 24.70
C GLY A 217 -3.10 19.38 23.65
N ASP A 218 -2.24 19.63 22.65
CA ASP A 218 -2.53 20.50 21.52
C ASP A 218 -2.81 19.66 20.28
N LEU A 219 -4.04 19.77 19.77
CA LEU A 219 -4.49 19.07 18.57
C LEU A 219 -3.72 19.55 17.32
N ASN A 220 -3.46 18.62 16.40
CA ASN A 220 -2.88 18.96 15.10
C ASN A 220 -3.87 19.80 14.28
N PRO A 221 -3.40 20.71 13.40
CA PRO A 221 -4.28 21.43 12.48
C PRO A 221 -5.24 20.54 11.69
N ASP A 222 -4.84 19.31 11.32
CA ASP A 222 -5.72 18.34 10.68
C ASP A 222 -6.85 17.87 11.62
N ASP A 223 -6.55 17.53 12.87
CA ASP A 223 -7.56 17.15 13.88
C ASP A 223 -8.54 18.30 14.14
N ILE A 224 -8.02 19.54 14.29
CA ILE A 224 -8.80 20.77 14.48
C ILE A 224 -9.73 21.00 13.31
N ALA A 225 -9.23 20.89 12.08
CA ALA A 225 -10.05 21.07 10.89
C ALA A 225 -11.10 19.96 10.75
N SER A 226 -10.77 18.73 11.13
CA SER A 226 -11.69 17.58 11.10
C SER A 226 -12.87 17.77 12.04
N ILE A 227 -12.61 18.07 13.32
CA ILE A 227 -13.70 18.33 14.27
C ILE A 227 -14.50 19.58 13.90
N SER A 228 -13.85 20.62 13.40
CA SER A 228 -14.53 21.85 12.96
C SER A 228 -15.38 21.65 11.71
N ARG A 229 -15.02 20.71 10.83
CA ARG A 229 -15.87 20.32 9.68
C ARG A 229 -17.11 19.55 10.15
N LEU A 230 -16.95 18.70 11.16
CA LEU A 230 -18.04 17.87 11.69
C LEU A 230 -19.00 18.65 12.58
N TYR A 231 -18.48 19.56 13.39
CA TYR A 231 -19.21 20.43 14.30
C TYR A 231 -18.82 21.89 14.08
N PRO A 232 -19.22 22.55 12.98
CA PRO A 232 -18.73 23.88 12.65
C PRO A 232 -19.25 24.97 13.58
N ALA A 233 -18.33 25.71 14.22
CA ALA A 233 -18.68 26.92 14.95
C ALA A 233 -19.20 28.03 14.00
N PRO A 234 -20.03 28.96 14.51
CA PRO A 234 -20.41 30.15 13.74
C PRO A 234 -19.18 30.91 13.24
N GLY A 235 -19.09 31.09 11.92
CA GLY A 235 -17.97 31.80 11.28
C GLY A 235 -16.82 30.92 10.81
N PHE A 236 -16.78 29.62 11.15
CA PHE A 236 -15.76 28.68 10.64
C PHE A 236 -15.67 28.73 9.10
N ALA A 237 -16.80 28.61 8.41
CA ALA A 237 -16.86 28.67 6.95
C ALA A 237 -16.46 30.04 6.39
N ALA A 238 -16.65 31.13 7.13
CA ALA A 238 -16.26 32.48 6.69
C ALA A 238 -14.78 32.79 6.94
N ALA A 239 -14.15 32.12 7.91
CA ALA A 239 -12.75 32.31 8.28
C ALA A 239 -11.80 31.39 7.53
N THR A 240 -12.28 30.24 7.06
CA THR A 240 -11.50 29.21 6.36
C THR A 240 -11.88 29.14 4.89
N GLY A 241 -11.05 28.47 4.10
CA GLY A 241 -11.35 28.11 2.72
C GLY A 241 -11.29 26.60 2.51
N ALA A 242 -11.49 26.19 1.26
CA ALA A 242 -11.41 24.80 0.86
C ALA A 242 -10.67 24.64 -0.47
N ILE A 243 -10.11 23.47 -0.70
CA ILE A 243 -9.63 23.00 -2.00
C ILE A 243 -10.51 21.81 -2.41
N ALA A 244 -10.94 21.79 -3.66
CA ALA A 244 -11.76 20.72 -4.21
C ALA A 244 -11.32 20.34 -5.63
N GLY A 245 -11.45 19.06 -5.93
CA GLY A 245 -11.16 18.50 -7.24
C GLY A 245 -11.45 17.00 -7.26
N SER A 246 -10.92 16.33 -8.26
CA SER A 246 -11.02 14.88 -8.43
C SER A 246 -9.64 14.27 -8.63
N VAL A 247 -9.51 12.98 -8.32
CA VAL A 247 -8.34 12.18 -8.73
C VAL A 247 -8.82 11.12 -9.70
N THR A 248 -8.24 11.15 -10.90
CA THR A 248 -8.58 10.22 -11.98
C THR A 248 -7.34 9.58 -12.57
N ARG A 249 -7.51 8.55 -13.40
CA ARG A 249 -6.45 7.96 -14.23
C ARG A 249 -6.40 8.64 -15.60
N SER A 250 -5.36 8.37 -16.38
CA SER A 250 -5.22 8.78 -17.80
C SER A 250 -6.48 8.59 -18.63
N ALA A 251 -7.20 7.48 -18.42
CA ALA A 251 -8.44 7.14 -19.12
C ALA A 251 -9.70 7.85 -18.55
N GLY A 252 -9.54 8.78 -17.60
CA GLY A 252 -10.63 9.44 -16.87
C GLY A 252 -11.33 8.54 -15.83
N THR A 253 -10.75 7.39 -15.51
CA THR A 253 -11.30 6.47 -14.50
C THR A 253 -11.11 7.06 -13.10
N PRO A 254 -12.16 7.18 -12.27
CA PRO A 254 -12.05 7.64 -10.89
C PRO A 254 -11.08 6.81 -10.06
N VAL A 255 -10.27 7.47 -9.25
CA VAL A 255 -9.47 6.83 -8.22
C VAL A 255 -10.21 6.93 -6.88
N ARG A 256 -10.50 5.77 -6.29
CA ARG A 256 -11.13 5.65 -4.98
C ARG A 256 -10.07 5.32 -3.95
N GLY A 257 -10.05 6.03 -2.83
CA GLY A 257 -9.09 5.73 -1.77
C GLY A 257 -7.67 6.26 -1.98
N ALA A 258 -7.50 7.37 -2.72
CA ALA A 258 -6.24 8.12 -2.69
C ALA A 258 -6.25 9.11 -1.51
N ASN A 259 -5.18 9.13 -0.72
CA ASN A 259 -5.02 10.13 0.31
C ASN A 259 -4.56 11.45 -0.34
N VAL A 260 -5.37 12.50 -0.20
CA VAL A 260 -5.10 13.82 -0.76
C VAL A 260 -4.71 14.76 0.35
N ILE A 261 -3.53 15.39 0.23
CA ILE A 261 -2.94 16.25 1.26
C ILE A 261 -2.72 17.64 0.70
N ALA A 262 -3.24 18.65 1.39
CA ALA A 262 -2.89 20.05 1.16
C ALA A 262 -1.85 20.49 2.18
N SER A 263 -0.64 20.83 1.72
CA SER A 263 0.46 21.33 2.55
C SER A 263 0.66 22.83 2.33
N SER A 264 0.66 23.63 3.39
CA SER A 264 0.98 25.05 3.30
C SER A 264 2.36 25.27 2.67
N THR A 265 2.53 26.32 1.85
CA THR A 265 3.85 26.68 1.30
C THR A 265 4.71 27.50 2.28
N GLY A 266 4.23 27.77 3.49
CA GLY A 266 4.94 28.53 4.52
C GLY A 266 6.09 27.75 5.17
N SER A 267 6.79 28.39 6.12
CA SER A 267 7.88 27.76 6.90
C SER A 267 7.41 26.53 7.68
N ASP A 268 6.14 26.50 8.07
CA ASP A 268 5.56 25.49 8.95
C ASP A 268 4.79 24.41 8.16
N SER A 269 5.23 24.15 6.92
CA SER A 269 4.58 23.24 5.94
C SER A 269 4.47 21.78 6.38
N LEU A 270 5.21 21.36 7.41
CA LEU A 270 5.10 20.02 8.01
C LEU A 270 3.94 19.94 9.01
N MET A 271 3.68 21.03 9.75
CA MET A 271 2.60 21.10 10.74
C MET A 271 1.27 21.49 10.10
N ASN A 272 1.30 22.39 9.11
CA ASN A 272 0.10 22.87 8.42
C ASN A 272 -0.19 22.01 7.19
N ARG A 273 -0.62 20.78 7.45
CA ARG A 273 -1.10 19.81 6.46
C ARG A 273 -2.48 19.34 6.85
N LEU A 274 -3.41 19.36 5.90
CA LEU A 274 -4.74 18.76 6.06
C LEU A 274 -4.93 17.68 5.00
N SER A 275 -5.70 16.64 5.30
CA SER A 275 -6.01 15.57 4.35
C SER A 275 -7.48 15.22 4.24
N THR A 276 -7.76 14.47 3.19
CA THR A 276 -9.00 13.75 2.96
C THR A 276 -8.69 12.57 2.05
N VAL A 277 -9.65 11.65 1.89
CA VAL A 277 -9.52 10.54 0.95
C VAL A 277 -10.49 10.73 -0.22
N THR A 278 -10.07 10.38 -1.43
CA THR A 278 -10.92 10.51 -2.62
C THR A 278 -12.11 9.57 -2.55
N ASP A 279 -13.21 10.04 -3.15
CA ASP A 279 -14.48 9.36 -3.20
C ASP A 279 -15.03 9.04 -1.80
N TYR A 280 -14.84 9.96 -0.86
CA TYR A 280 -15.18 9.76 0.55
C TYR A 280 -16.65 9.36 0.79
N PHE A 281 -17.54 9.75 -0.11
CA PHE A 281 -18.96 9.51 -0.01
C PHE A 281 -19.45 8.37 -0.91
N GLU A 282 -18.55 7.51 -1.40
CA GLU A 282 -18.88 6.34 -2.23
C GLU A 282 -19.67 6.66 -3.50
N GLN A 283 -19.37 7.80 -4.10
CA GLN A 283 -20.07 8.31 -5.28
C GLN A 283 -19.49 7.78 -6.60
N ASN A 284 -18.35 7.10 -6.55
CA ASN A 284 -17.58 6.61 -7.69
C ASN A 284 -17.20 7.73 -8.66
N THR A 285 -16.78 8.88 -8.13
CA THR A 285 -16.34 10.05 -8.91
C THR A 285 -14.85 10.34 -8.73
N GLY A 286 -14.25 9.89 -7.63
CA GLY A 286 -12.87 10.23 -7.28
C GLY A 286 -12.73 11.63 -6.72
N ASP A 287 -13.86 12.28 -6.40
CA ASP A 287 -13.90 13.62 -5.87
C ASP A 287 -13.32 13.68 -4.46
N TYR A 288 -12.71 14.83 -4.14
CA TYR A 288 -12.22 15.12 -2.82
C TYR A 288 -12.46 16.59 -2.47
N VAL A 289 -12.60 16.85 -1.17
CA VAL A 289 -12.68 18.20 -0.62
C VAL A 289 -11.83 18.29 0.65
N ILE A 290 -10.86 19.19 0.65
CA ILE A 290 -10.09 19.56 1.84
C ILE A 290 -10.59 20.93 2.30
N ALA A 291 -11.44 20.94 3.32
CA ALA A 291 -12.02 22.17 3.89
C ALA A 291 -11.39 22.49 5.26
N GLY A 292 -11.57 23.74 5.72
CA GLY A 292 -10.97 24.21 6.99
C GLY A 292 -9.55 24.76 6.83
N LEU A 293 -9.10 24.98 5.58
CA LEU A 293 -7.79 25.52 5.29
C LEU A 293 -7.74 27.01 5.65
N ALA A 294 -6.70 27.43 6.37
CA ALA A 294 -6.44 28.86 6.58
C ALA A 294 -6.13 29.54 5.23
N PRO A 295 -6.51 30.82 5.01
CA PRO A 295 -6.19 31.52 3.78
C PRO A 295 -4.67 31.55 3.52
N GLY A 296 -4.26 31.24 2.30
CA GLY A 296 -2.84 31.10 1.97
C GLY A 296 -2.58 30.33 0.68
N LEU A 297 -1.33 29.95 0.47
CA LEU A 297 -0.91 29.11 -0.65
C LEU A 297 -0.63 27.69 -0.18
N TYR A 298 -1.05 26.70 -0.95
CA TYR A 298 -0.89 25.29 -0.65
C TYR A 298 -0.37 24.52 -1.86
N HIS A 299 0.43 23.48 -1.62
CA HIS A 299 0.65 22.42 -2.59
C HIS A 299 -0.28 21.26 -2.27
N VAL A 300 -0.94 20.73 -3.30
CA VAL A 300 -1.78 19.54 -3.17
C VAL A 300 -1.00 18.35 -3.67
N ARG A 301 -0.98 17.25 -2.92
CA ARG A 301 -0.39 15.98 -3.32
C ARG A 301 -1.35 14.84 -3.08
N ILE A 302 -1.18 13.77 -3.84
CA ILE A 302 -1.81 12.48 -3.57
C ILE A 302 -0.74 11.50 -3.11
N GLU A 303 -1.14 10.52 -2.31
CA GLU A 303 -0.33 9.37 -1.92
C GLU A 303 -1.26 8.17 -1.68
N PRO A 304 -0.76 6.93 -1.79
CA PRO A 304 -1.58 5.77 -1.48
C PRO A 304 -1.92 5.73 0.01
N VAL A 305 -3.09 5.17 0.34
CA VAL A 305 -3.34 4.74 1.72
C VAL A 305 -2.36 3.62 2.07
N ASP A 306 -1.75 3.68 3.26
CA ASP A 306 -0.83 2.64 3.71
C ASP A 306 -1.60 1.31 3.80
N PRO A 307 -1.16 0.24 3.12
CA PRO A 307 -1.82 -1.07 3.20
C PRO A 307 -1.76 -1.72 4.58
N ASP A 308 -1.01 -1.15 5.51
CA ASP A 308 -1.12 -1.51 6.91
C ASP A 308 -2.40 -0.97 7.54
N PHE A 309 -2.90 0.20 7.13
CA PHE A 309 -4.09 0.83 7.70
C PHE A 309 -5.38 0.15 7.23
N ILE A 310 -5.57 -1.06 7.74
CA ILE A 310 -6.72 -1.93 7.56
C ILE A 310 -7.43 -2.24 8.88
N GLU A 311 -8.64 -2.79 8.79
CA GLU A 311 -9.46 -3.17 9.95
C GLU A 311 -9.63 -2.01 10.95
N GLY A 312 -9.28 -2.21 12.23
CA GLY A 312 -9.43 -1.21 13.28
C GLY A 312 -8.44 -0.04 13.23
N SER A 313 -7.58 0.02 12.21
CA SER A 313 -6.65 1.13 11.95
C SER A 313 -6.87 1.77 10.57
N SER A 314 -8.08 1.63 10.03
CA SER A 314 -8.38 1.93 8.62
C SER A 314 -8.36 3.41 8.27
N VAL A 315 -8.00 3.74 7.02
CA VAL A 315 -7.92 5.13 6.53
C VAL A 315 -8.68 5.32 5.21
N GLY A 316 -9.74 6.12 5.15
CA GLY A 316 -10.54 6.42 3.93
C GLY A 316 -11.48 5.29 3.45
N PRO A 317 -12.75 5.52 2.96
CA PRO A 317 -13.89 4.62 2.60
C PRO A 317 -13.71 3.18 2.12
N TYR A 318 -12.48 2.75 1.89
CA TYR A 318 -12.18 1.56 1.16
C TYR A 318 -10.95 0.81 1.66
N SER A 319 -10.57 0.97 2.92
CA SER A 319 -9.36 0.40 3.50
C SER A 319 -9.61 -0.74 4.51
N TYR A 320 -10.65 -1.57 4.36
CA TYR A 320 -10.95 -2.62 5.38
C TYR A 320 -10.12 -3.89 5.32
N ASP A 321 -9.70 -4.25 4.12
CA ASP A 321 -8.91 -5.43 3.83
C ASP A 321 -8.09 -5.13 2.58
N ASP A 322 -7.20 -6.04 2.20
CA ASP A 322 -6.31 -5.90 1.04
C ASP A 322 -7.04 -5.90 -0.32
N THR A 323 -8.34 -6.18 -0.34
CA THR A 323 -9.22 -6.11 -1.51
C THR A 323 -10.07 -4.83 -1.55
N GLY A 324 -9.95 -3.97 -0.54
CA GLY A 324 -10.59 -2.67 -0.49
C GLY A 324 -10.17 -1.76 -1.64
N LEU A 325 -11.08 -0.89 -2.10
CA LEU A 325 -10.86 -0.03 -3.27
C LEU A 325 -9.70 0.96 -3.12
N SER A 326 -9.28 1.28 -1.88
CA SER A 326 -8.08 2.09 -1.62
C SER A 326 -6.79 1.36 -2.02
N PHE A 327 -6.82 0.04 -2.03
CA PHE A 327 -5.66 -0.81 -2.31
C PHE A 327 -5.76 -1.51 -3.66
N VAL A 328 -6.98 -1.70 -4.17
CA VAL A 328 -7.21 -2.18 -5.53
C VAL A 328 -6.94 -1.03 -6.50
N ASN A 329 -5.67 -0.94 -6.92
CA ASN A 329 -5.09 0.07 -7.82
C ASN A 329 -4.68 1.38 -7.12
N PRO A 330 -3.62 1.36 -6.28
CA PRO A 330 -3.18 2.52 -5.51
C PRO A 330 -2.59 3.62 -6.40
N VAL A 331 -2.61 4.86 -5.93
CA VAL A 331 -1.95 5.99 -6.61
C VAL A 331 -0.44 6.00 -6.35
N THR A 332 0.27 6.67 -7.24
CA THR A 332 1.66 7.06 -7.00
C THR A 332 1.71 8.39 -6.28
N PRO A 333 2.67 8.61 -5.36
CA PRO A 333 2.86 9.93 -4.78
C PRO A 333 3.22 10.95 -5.86
N GLU A 334 2.40 11.99 -5.99
CA GLU A 334 2.62 13.09 -6.93
C GLU A 334 1.87 14.35 -6.50
N TYR A 335 2.16 15.46 -7.18
CA TYR A 335 1.63 16.77 -6.85
C TYR A 335 0.75 17.32 -7.96
N TYR A 336 -0.26 18.08 -7.55
CA TYR A 336 -0.99 18.93 -8.47
C TYR A 336 -0.04 19.97 -9.10
N ASN A 337 0.06 19.99 -10.43
CA ASN A 337 0.91 20.87 -11.21
C ASN A 337 0.13 21.75 -12.20
N GLY A 338 -1.20 21.68 -12.23
CA GLY A 338 -2.06 22.57 -13.00
C GLY A 338 -2.23 22.15 -14.45
N ALA A 339 -1.79 22.98 -15.40
CA ALA A 339 -1.95 22.66 -16.83
C ALA A 339 -1.03 21.51 -17.31
N GLY A 340 -0.14 21.02 -16.45
CA GLY A 340 0.74 19.89 -16.73
C GLY A 340 0.14 18.53 -16.37
N GLU A 341 -1.02 18.49 -15.70
CA GLU A 341 -1.65 17.26 -15.21
C GLU A 341 -1.93 16.30 -16.36
N SER A 342 -1.40 15.09 -16.26
CA SER A 342 -1.51 14.07 -17.30
C SER A 342 -1.17 12.69 -16.73
N GLY A 343 -1.93 11.66 -17.09
CA GLY A 343 -1.58 10.28 -16.68
C GLY A 343 -0.38 9.68 -17.44
N ASP A 344 0.29 10.46 -18.30
CA ASP A 344 1.51 10.07 -19.02
C ASP A 344 2.76 10.62 -18.31
N GLY A 345 3.47 9.73 -17.60
CA GLY A 345 4.70 10.04 -16.87
C GLY A 345 5.88 10.51 -17.73
N ALA A 346 5.78 10.50 -19.06
CA ALA A 346 6.74 11.20 -19.93
C ALA A 346 6.51 12.73 -19.97
N THR A 347 5.31 13.17 -19.59
CA THR A 347 4.87 14.57 -19.65
C THR A 347 4.46 15.13 -18.29
N ASP A 348 4.15 14.26 -17.32
CA ASP A 348 3.78 14.63 -15.96
C ASP A 348 4.90 14.24 -14.98
N ASP A 349 5.70 15.23 -14.56
CA ASP A 349 6.73 15.04 -13.54
C ASP A 349 6.05 14.98 -12.16
N PRO A 350 6.12 13.85 -11.43
CA PRO A 350 5.45 13.68 -10.15
C PRO A 350 5.93 14.66 -9.06
N ASN A 351 7.05 15.37 -9.27
CA ASN A 351 7.57 16.38 -8.35
C ASN A 351 7.21 17.82 -8.76
N ALA A 352 6.75 18.04 -10.00
CA ALA A 352 6.28 19.33 -10.43
C ALA A 352 5.03 19.70 -9.63
N ARG A 353 4.94 20.95 -9.17
CA ARG A 353 3.83 21.39 -8.33
C ARG A 353 3.49 22.84 -8.54
N THR A 354 2.19 23.12 -8.54
CA THR A 354 1.64 24.47 -8.66
C THR A 354 0.92 24.82 -7.37
N ALA A 355 1.21 26.01 -6.84
CA ALA A 355 0.56 26.48 -5.63
C ALA A 355 -0.91 26.83 -5.91
N VAL A 356 -1.79 26.33 -5.07
CA VAL A 356 -3.22 26.62 -5.04
C VAL A 356 -3.46 27.73 -4.02
N SER A 357 -4.10 28.81 -4.45
CA SER A 357 -4.50 29.90 -3.56
C SER A 357 -5.80 29.56 -2.87
N VAL A 358 -5.88 29.74 -1.54
CA VAL A 358 -7.07 29.54 -0.72
C VAL A 358 -7.44 30.88 -0.09
N SER A 359 -8.72 31.24 -0.20
CA SER A 359 -9.28 32.47 0.38
C SER A 359 -10.36 32.13 1.40
N ALA A 360 -10.51 32.97 2.42
CA ALA A 360 -11.54 32.83 3.44
C ALA A 360 -12.94 32.89 2.79
N GLY A 361 -13.84 31.98 3.17
CA GLY A 361 -15.20 31.92 2.63
C GLY A 361 -15.31 31.35 1.22
N ALA A 362 -14.23 30.83 0.63
CA ALA A 362 -14.21 30.37 -0.75
C ALA A 362 -13.61 28.96 -0.90
N SER A 363 -14.06 28.26 -1.94
CA SER A 363 -13.48 26.99 -2.38
C SER A 363 -12.73 27.19 -3.69
N SER A 364 -11.46 26.77 -3.70
CA SER A 364 -10.64 26.68 -4.90
C SER A 364 -10.90 25.32 -5.54
N SER A 365 -11.68 25.34 -6.62
CA SER A 365 -12.15 24.16 -7.35
C SER A 365 -11.38 23.95 -8.66
N GLY A 366 -11.55 22.79 -9.29
CA GLY A 366 -10.84 22.41 -10.53
C GLY A 366 -9.38 22.05 -10.28
N ILE A 367 -9.05 21.64 -9.05
CA ILE A 367 -7.74 21.12 -8.69
C ILE A 367 -7.75 19.61 -8.93
N ASP A 368 -7.94 19.24 -10.19
CA ASP A 368 -8.04 17.84 -10.60
C ASP A 368 -6.65 17.26 -10.78
N LEU A 369 -6.37 16.10 -10.18
CA LEU A 369 -5.14 15.35 -10.39
C LEU A 369 -5.38 14.18 -11.33
N VAL A 370 -4.49 13.99 -12.30
CA VAL A 370 -4.51 12.79 -13.16
C VAL A 370 -3.38 11.89 -12.71
N ALA A 371 -3.70 10.96 -11.81
CA ALA A 371 -2.72 10.07 -11.22
C ALA A 371 -1.94 9.33 -12.29
N ASN A 372 -0.63 9.48 -12.24
CA ASN A 372 0.32 8.82 -13.10
C ASN A 372 0.07 7.31 -13.14
N GLY A 373 0.26 6.73 -14.33
CA GLY A 373 0.11 5.30 -14.56
C GLY A 373 0.93 4.48 -13.55
N ARG A 374 0.27 3.48 -12.94
CA ARG A 374 0.73 2.51 -11.94
C ARG A 374 2.24 2.54 -11.64
N SER A 375 2.64 3.07 -10.49
CA SER A 375 3.66 2.41 -9.65
C SER A 375 2.92 1.57 -8.63
N ALA A 376 2.25 0.51 -9.10
CA ALA A 376 2.16 -0.64 -8.23
C ALA A 376 3.59 -1.14 -8.14
N THR A 377 4.01 -1.49 -6.93
CA THR A 377 5.09 -2.45 -6.73
C THR A 377 5.07 -3.45 -7.88
N ALA A 378 6.08 -3.40 -8.75
CA ALA A 378 6.12 -4.22 -9.94
C ALA A 378 5.94 -5.68 -9.51
N SER A 379 4.79 -6.28 -9.82
CA SER A 379 4.57 -7.67 -9.47
C SER A 379 5.32 -8.49 -10.50
N VAL A 380 6.23 -9.32 -10.02
CA VAL A 380 6.94 -10.28 -10.87
C VAL A 380 5.98 -11.43 -11.14
N LEU A 381 5.51 -11.52 -12.38
CA LEU A 381 4.57 -12.55 -12.85
C LEU A 381 5.29 -13.86 -13.16
N LEU A 382 6.54 -13.78 -13.62
CA LEU A 382 7.39 -14.93 -13.90
C LEU A 382 8.86 -14.53 -13.81
N THR A 383 9.67 -15.36 -13.15
CA THR A 383 11.14 -15.34 -13.28
C THR A 383 11.61 -16.71 -13.70
N GLU A 384 12.42 -16.78 -14.75
CA GLU A 384 13.01 -18.00 -15.28
C GLU A 384 14.50 -17.77 -15.59
N ASN A 385 15.35 -18.37 -14.76
CA ASN A 385 16.82 -18.42 -14.95
C ASN A 385 17.26 -19.79 -15.50
N PHE A 386 16.33 -20.62 -15.95
CA PHE A 386 16.55 -21.97 -16.48
C PHE A 386 17.50 -22.81 -15.59
N ASP A 387 17.23 -22.83 -14.28
CA ASP A 387 18.05 -23.53 -13.27
C ASP A 387 17.84 -25.05 -13.30
N PHE A 388 18.06 -25.65 -14.47
CA PHE A 388 17.90 -27.06 -14.75
C PHE A 388 18.68 -27.49 -16.01
N THR A 389 18.81 -28.80 -16.21
CA THR A 389 19.46 -29.37 -17.39
C THR A 389 18.46 -30.10 -18.29
N GLY A 390 18.64 -30.00 -19.61
CA GLY A 390 17.84 -30.75 -20.59
C GLY A 390 16.72 -29.94 -21.25
N ALA A 391 15.69 -30.64 -21.74
CA ALA A 391 14.60 -30.03 -22.50
C ALA A 391 13.67 -29.20 -21.61
N LEU A 392 13.20 -28.06 -22.13
CA LEU A 392 12.27 -27.17 -21.41
C LEU A 392 10.94 -27.87 -21.07
N THR A 393 10.45 -28.74 -21.96
CA THR A 393 9.21 -29.50 -21.76
C THR A 393 9.26 -30.52 -20.62
N ALA A 394 10.46 -30.89 -20.17
CA ALA A 394 10.64 -31.69 -18.96
C ALA A 394 10.67 -30.85 -17.67
N ASN A 395 10.67 -29.51 -17.80
CA ASN A 395 10.96 -28.55 -16.73
C ASN A 395 9.94 -27.40 -16.69
N GLY A 396 8.64 -27.75 -16.78
CA GLY A 396 7.55 -26.79 -16.54
C GLY A 396 7.15 -25.92 -17.74
N TRP A 397 7.76 -26.10 -18.91
CA TRP A 397 7.30 -25.48 -20.15
C TRP A 397 6.41 -26.44 -20.94
N SER A 398 5.49 -25.90 -21.74
CA SER A 398 4.58 -26.67 -22.59
C SER A 398 4.87 -26.45 -24.06
N ALA A 399 4.89 -27.53 -24.86
CA ALA A 399 4.97 -27.42 -26.31
C ALA A 399 3.64 -26.90 -26.89
N HIS A 400 3.70 -25.90 -27.78
CA HIS A 400 2.50 -25.39 -28.47
C HIS A 400 2.59 -25.44 -30.00
N SER A 401 3.76 -25.78 -30.54
CA SER A 401 3.95 -26.04 -31.97
C SER A 401 5.08 -27.06 -32.14
N GLY A 402 4.98 -27.96 -33.11
CA GLY A 402 6.07 -28.88 -33.48
C GLY A 402 6.53 -29.85 -32.38
N ALA A 403 5.63 -30.26 -31.46
CA ALA A 403 5.96 -31.06 -30.28
C ALA A 403 6.80 -32.31 -30.62
N GLY A 404 7.89 -32.54 -29.89
CA GLY A 404 8.77 -33.70 -29.97
C GLY A 404 9.76 -33.72 -31.15
N THR A 405 9.80 -32.69 -32.00
CA THR A 405 10.63 -32.71 -33.21
C THR A 405 11.99 -32.07 -33.07
N ASN A 406 12.18 -31.12 -32.14
CA ASN A 406 13.46 -30.53 -31.72
C ASN A 406 13.22 -29.70 -30.45
N SER A 407 13.07 -30.28 -29.25
CA SER A 407 12.78 -29.46 -28.06
C SER A 407 13.91 -28.47 -27.72
N PRO A 408 13.60 -27.19 -27.42
CA PRO A 408 14.56 -26.26 -26.84
C PRO A 408 15.15 -26.86 -25.56
N ALA A 409 16.47 -26.74 -25.41
CA ALA A 409 17.20 -27.36 -24.30
C ALA A 409 18.22 -26.39 -23.74
N THR A 410 18.58 -26.61 -22.47
CA THR A 410 19.51 -25.73 -21.78
C THR A 410 20.96 -25.90 -22.25
N THR A 411 21.73 -24.82 -22.12
CA THR A 411 23.14 -24.66 -22.47
C THR A 411 23.83 -23.81 -21.39
N ALA A 412 25.12 -23.52 -21.53
CA ALA A 412 25.85 -22.67 -20.58
C ALA A 412 25.18 -21.29 -20.40
N GLY A 413 25.00 -20.89 -19.13
CA GLY A 413 24.38 -19.62 -18.74
C GLY A 413 25.09 -18.38 -19.28
N LEU A 414 24.35 -17.28 -19.40
CA LEU A 414 24.86 -15.98 -19.81
C LEU A 414 25.22 -15.13 -18.60
N THR A 415 26.17 -14.21 -18.79
CA THR A 415 26.56 -13.23 -17.78
C THR A 415 26.31 -11.82 -18.30
N TYR A 416 25.65 -10.98 -17.49
CA TYR A 416 25.37 -9.60 -17.80
C TYR A 416 25.40 -8.75 -16.53
N ALA A 417 26.34 -7.81 -16.44
CA ALA A 417 26.56 -7.03 -15.23
C ALA A 417 25.31 -6.26 -14.80
N GLY A 418 24.92 -6.41 -13.54
CA GLY A 418 23.75 -5.74 -12.94
C GLY A 418 22.43 -6.48 -13.11
N HIS A 419 22.35 -7.54 -13.93
CA HIS A 419 21.12 -8.31 -14.08
C HIS A 419 20.95 -9.31 -12.92
N PRO A 420 19.76 -9.39 -12.26
CA PRO A 420 19.57 -10.24 -11.08
C PRO A 420 19.73 -11.74 -11.37
N GLY A 421 19.39 -12.18 -12.58
CA GLY A 421 19.59 -13.56 -13.06
C GLY A 421 20.97 -13.85 -13.66
N SER A 422 21.89 -12.88 -13.71
CA SER A 422 23.20 -13.08 -14.36
C SER A 422 24.05 -14.13 -13.66
N GLY A 423 24.50 -15.14 -14.40
CA GLY A 423 25.36 -16.22 -13.87
C GLY A 423 24.64 -17.16 -12.89
N ILE A 424 23.31 -17.13 -12.88
CA ILE A 424 22.46 -18.05 -12.11
C ILE A 424 21.80 -19.01 -13.09
N GLY A 425 21.84 -20.32 -12.81
CA GLY A 425 21.21 -21.33 -13.66
C GLY A 425 21.91 -21.57 -15.01
N SER A 426 21.15 -22.08 -15.97
CA SER A 426 21.58 -22.32 -17.35
C SER A 426 20.95 -21.30 -18.31
N ALA A 427 21.25 -21.35 -19.60
CA ALA A 427 20.54 -20.59 -20.63
C ALA A 427 19.83 -21.53 -21.61
N VAL A 428 19.06 -21.03 -22.57
CA VAL A 428 18.40 -21.84 -23.62
C VAL A 428 19.03 -21.57 -24.98
N LEU A 429 19.42 -22.65 -25.66
CA LEU A 429 19.88 -22.56 -27.06
C LEU A 429 18.70 -22.68 -28.02
N LEU A 430 18.41 -21.62 -28.75
CA LEU A 430 17.48 -21.60 -29.87
C LEU A 430 18.27 -21.93 -31.14
N LYS A 431 18.06 -23.15 -31.65
CA LYS A 431 18.97 -23.75 -32.64
C LYS A 431 18.78 -23.25 -34.06
N ASN A 432 17.68 -22.57 -34.39
CA ASN A 432 17.24 -22.20 -35.73
C ASN A 432 16.94 -23.35 -36.71
N LEU A 433 16.67 -24.57 -36.24
CA LEU A 433 16.52 -25.76 -37.12
C LEU A 433 15.07 -26.18 -37.40
N GLY A 434 14.09 -25.32 -37.12
CA GLY A 434 12.69 -25.71 -37.07
C GLY A 434 12.38 -26.57 -35.84
N GLY A 435 11.09 -26.86 -35.64
CA GLY A 435 10.64 -27.85 -34.67
C GLY A 435 9.80 -27.26 -33.55
N GLU A 436 10.13 -27.58 -32.30
CA GLU A 436 9.24 -27.33 -31.16
C GLU A 436 9.34 -25.89 -30.66
N ASP A 437 8.19 -25.24 -30.51
CA ASP A 437 8.02 -23.97 -29.79
C ASP A 437 7.38 -24.25 -28.43
N VAL A 438 7.86 -23.57 -27.39
CA VAL A 438 7.48 -23.82 -26.00
C VAL A 438 6.93 -22.57 -25.34
N ASN A 439 6.06 -22.73 -24.36
CA ASN A 439 5.46 -21.63 -23.60
C ASN A 439 5.38 -21.92 -22.10
N ARG A 440 5.28 -20.85 -21.34
CA ARG A 440 5.04 -20.87 -19.89
C ARG A 440 3.98 -19.84 -19.56
N ASP A 441 3.08 -20.20 -18.68
CA ASP A 441 2.00 -19.34 -18.23
C ASP A 441 2.40 -18.49 -17.02
N PHE A 442 1.62 -17.43 -16.83
CA PHE A 442 1.68 -16.56 -15.68
C PHE A 442 0.28 -16.00 -15.40
N GLU A 443 0.13 -15.31 -14.28
CA GLU A 443 -1.14 -14.69 -13.91
C GLU A 443 -1.62 -13.70 -14.97
N ALA A 444 -2.84 -13.91 -15.47
CA ALA A 444 -3.39 -13.16 -16.59
C ALA A 444 -3.46 -11.65 -16.29
N GLN A 445 -2.98 -10.85 -17.24
CA GLN A 445 -3.10 -9.40 -17.22
C GLN A 445 -4.16 -8.97 -18.24
N SER A 446 -5.18 -8.27 -17.73
CA SER A 446 -6.32 -7.79 -18.50
C SER A 446 -6.81 -6.45 -17.95
N GLY A 447 -7.49 -5.67 -18.78
CA GLY A 447 -8.05 -4.36 -18.41
C GLY A 447 -7.31 -3.20 -19.06
N ALA A 448 -7.96 -2.03 -19.07
CA ALA A 448 -7.38 -0.82 -19.65
C ALA A 448 -6.09 -0.42 -18.92
N ASP A 449 -5.07 -0.05 -19.68
CA ASP A 449 -3.75 0.40 -19.22
C ASP A 449 -2.95 -0.67 -18.44
N ALA A 450 -3.42 -1.92 -18.43
CA ALA A 450 -2.62 -3.02 -17.91
C ALA A 450 -1.36 -3.18 -18.77
N THR A 451 -0.20 -3.27 -18.10
CA THR A 451 1.09 -3.41 -18.75
C THR A 451 1.73 -4.76 -18.47
N VAL A 452 2.41 -5.29 -19.48
CA VAL A 452 3.24 -6.49 -19.37
C VAL A 452 4.64 -6.15 -19.87
N TYR A 453 5.61 -6.20 -18.97
CA TYR A 453 7.02 -6.11 -19.31
C TYR A 453 7.59 -7.51 -19.46
N THR A 454 8.47 -7.69 -20.43
CA THR A 454 9.23 -8.93 -20.64
C THR A 454 10.70 -8.57 -20.87
N ALA A 455 11.54 -8.86 -19.90
CA ALA A 455 12.99 -8.73 -20.00
C ALA A 455 13.64 -10.08 -20.30
N VAL A 456 14.63 -10.09 -21.18
CA VAL A 456 15.40 -11.29 -21.53
C VAL A 456 16.83 -10.92 -21.91
N LEU A 457 17.80 -11.72 -21.46
CA LEU A 457 19.18 -11.67 -21.95
C LEU A 457 19.27 -12.46 -23.24
N VAL A 458 19.94 -11.91 -24.25
CA VAL A 458 20.08 -12.54 -25.56
C VAL A 458 21.49 -12.38 -26.13
N SER A 459 22.05 -13.47 -26.62
CA SER A 459 23.30 -13.49 -27.40
C SER A 459 23.06 -14.18 -28.74
N VAL A 460 23.25 -13.45 -29.84
CA VAL A 460 23.12 -14.00 -31.20
C VAL A 460 24.44 -14.66 -31.59
N THR A 461 24.43 -15.99 -31.67
CA THR A 461 25.63 -16.83 -31.92
C THR A 461 25.73 -17.32 -33.37
N ASP A 462 24.76 -16.96 -34.21
CA ASP A 462 24.73 -17.39 -35.62
C ASP A 462 25.96 -16.92 -36.40
N THR A 463 26.56 -17.83 -37.17
CA THR A 463 27.75 -17.56 -37.99
C THR A 463 27.43 -16.81 -39.29
N ALA A 464 26.16 -16.78 -39.72
CA ALA A 464 25.76 -16.10 -40.95
C ALA A 464 26.07 -14.59 -40.92
N SER A 465 26.36 -14.04 -42.10
CA SER A 465 26.55 -12.60 -42.31
C SER A 465 25.23 -11.87 -42.59
N ALA A 466 24.16 -12.61 -42.95
CA ALA A 466 22.83 -12.07 -43.17
C ALA A 466 21.74 -13.10 -42.85
N LYS A 467 20.65 -12.62 -42.24
CA LYS A 467 19.38 -13.34 -41.98
C LYS A 467 18.25 -12.34 -42.11
N THR A 468 17.18 -12.70 -42.80
CA THR A 468 15.98 -11.85 -43.00
C THR A 468 15.26 -11.53 -41.70
N GLY A 469 15.36 -12.43 -40.72
CA GLY A 469 14.86 -12.28 -39.35
C GLY A 469 13.55 -13.01 -39.10
N ASP A 470 13.36 -13.40 -37.84
CA ASP A 470 12.16 -14.06 -37.32
C ASP A 470 12.01 -13.75 -35.83
N GLN A 471 10.83 -14.02 -35.27
CA GLN A 471 10.59 -13.93 -33.84
C GLN A 471 11.27 -15.09 -33.10
N PHE A 472 11.80 -14.81 -31.93
CA PHE A 472 12.35 -15.84 -31.03
C PHE A 472 11.65 -15.87 -29.67
N LEU A 473 10.92 -14.80 -29.33
CA LEU A 473 10.12 -14.68 -28.12
C LEU A 473 8.79 -13.98 -28.45
N HIS A 474 7.70 -14.38 -27.81
CA HIS A 474 6.43 -13.64 -27.86
C HIS A 474 5.62 -13.78 -26.58
N ILE A 475 4.69 -12.84 -26.39
CA ILE A 475 3.65 -12.89 -25.35
C ILE A 475 2.27 -12.85 -25.99
N GLY A 476 1.27 -13.38 -25.30
CA GLY A 476 -0.12 -13.33 -25.74
C GLY A 476 -1.07 -14.14 -24.88
N GLU A 477 -2.26 -14.37 -25.42
CA GLU A 477 -3.26 -15.20 -24.80
C GLU A 477 -3.14 -16.65 -25.29
N ARG A 478 -3.08 -17.58 -24.34
CA ARG A 478 -3.32 -19.00 -24.60
C ARG A 478 -4.67 -19.43 -24.03
N SER A 479 -5.38 -20.26 -24.80
CA SER A 479 -6.60 -20.93 -24.33
C SER A 479 -6.31 -22.22 -23.56
N ASN A 480 -5.17 -22.86 -23.87
CA ASN A 480 -4.67 -24.06 -23.19
C ASN A 480 -3.15 -24.18 -23.42
N ALA A 481 -2.51 -25.21 -22.85
CA ALA A 481 -1.05 -25.35 -22.85
C ALA A 481 -0.43 -25.49 -24.25
N THR A 482 -1.25 -25.83 -25.25
CA THR A 482 -0.83 -26.15 -26.62
C THR A 482 -1.35 -25.17 -27.67
N THR A 483 -2.10 -24.13 -27.28
CA THR A 483 -2.77 -23.25 -28.25
C THR A 483 -2.80 -21.79 -27.80
N PHE A 484 -2.16 -20.92 -28.58
CA PHE A 484 -2.31 -19.47 -28.49
C PHE A 484 -3.54 -19.01 -29.30
N THR A 485 -4.41 -18.22 -28.68
CA THR A 485 -5.55 -17.55 -29.32
C THR A 485 -5.18 -16.17 -29.84
N ALA A 486 -4.17 -15.54 -29.22
CA ALA A 486 -3.70 -14.22 -29.57
C ALA A 486 -2.18 -14.06 -29.43
N PHE A 487 -1.63 -13.12 -30.19
CA PHE A 487 -0.22 -12.73 -30.09
C PHE A 487 -0.15 -11.21 -29.91
N SER A 488 0.08 -10.78 -28.68
CA SER A 488 0.08 -9.35 -28.32
C SER A 488 1.34 -8.67 -28.83
N SER A 489 2.51 -9.22 -28.53
CA SER A 489 3.77 -8.74 -29.10
C SER A 489 4.81 -9.84 -29.24
N ARG A 490 5.64 -9.71 -30.27
CA ARG A 490 6.67 -10.65 -30.69
C ARG A 490 7.99 -9.91 -30.82
N LEU A 491 9.04 -10.47 -30.26
CA LEU A 491 10.40 -9.95 -30.34
C LEU A 491 11.16 -10.64 -31.48
N PHE A 492 11.54 -9.85 -32.47
CA PHE A 492 12.24 -10.27 -33.68
C PHE A 492 13.72 -9.93 -33.62
N VAL A 493 14.50 -10.74 -34.33
CA VAL A 493 15.93 -10.53 -34.51
C VAL A 493 16.34 -10.89 -35.93
N ARG A 494 17.23 -10.08 -36.52
CA ARG A 494 17.80 -10.31 -37.86
C ARG A 494 19.31 -10.03 -37.86
N ILE A 495 19.98 -10.46 -38.93
CA ILE A 495 21.39 -10.14 -39.16
C ILE A 495 21.52 -9.37 -40.47
N THR A 496 22.11 -8.19 -40.43
CA THR A 496 22.40 -7.37 -41.61
C THR A 496 23.85 -6.92 -41.58
N GLY A 497 24.63 -7.29 -42.60
CA GLY A 497 26.06 -6.90 -42.67
C GLY A 497 26.89 -7.42 -41.49
N GLY A 498 26.55 -8.61 -40.97
CA GLY A 498 27.21 -9.21 -39.81
C GLY A 498 26.80 -8.65 -38.44
N GLN A 499 25.94 -7.63 -38.40
CA GLN A 499 25.42 -7.00 -37.19
C GLN A 499 23.98 -7.46 -36.90
N VAL A 500 23.57 -7.35 -35.64
CA VAL A 500 22.25 -7.73 -35.15
C VAL A 500 21.32 -6.51 -35.13
N ASN A 501 20.07 -6.67 -35.57
CA ASN A 501 19.00 -5.71 -35.30
C ASN A 501 17.84 -6.42 -34.59
N PHE A 502 17.22 -5.72 -33.65
CA PHE A 502 16.01 -6.17 -32.98
C PHE A 502 14.78 -5.40 -33.50
N GLY A 503 13.63 -6.05 -33.45
CA GLY A 503 12.36 -5.49 -33.88
C GLY A 503 11.19 -6.06 -33.11
N ILE A 504 10.02 -5.47 -33.27
CA ILE A 504 8.77 -5.91 -32.64
C ILE A 504 7.63 -5.93 -33.64
N SER A 505 6.64 -6.78 -33.37
CA SER A 505 5.36 -6.82 -34.09
C SER A 505 4.32 -7.65 -33.36
N ASN A 506 3.04 -7.41 -33.62
CA ASN A 506 1.96 -8.35 -33.32
C ASN A 506 1.58 -9.22 -34.54
N THR A 507 2.21 -8.99 -35.71
CA THR A 507 2.04 -9.77 -36.95
C THR A 507 3.32 -10.57 -37.27
N SER A 508 3.33 -11.29 -38.39
CA SER A 508 4.52 -12.04 -38.86
C SER A 508 5.59 -11.14 -39.47
N THR A 509 5.34 -9.83 -39.58
CA THR A 509 6.24 -8.86 -40.19
C THR A 509 6.68 -7.83 -39.16
N ALA A 510 8.00 -7.73 -38.94
CA ALA A 510 8.57 -6.86 -37.93
C ALA A 510 8.95 -5.47 -38.45
N THR A 511 8.79 -4.49 -37.58
CA THR A 511 9.48 -3.20 -37.70
C THR A 511 10.75 -3.28 -36.85
N TYR A 512 11.90 -2.93 -37.43
CA TYR A 512 13.20 -3.02 -36.76
C TYR A 512 13.69 -1.65 -36.33
N GLY A 513 14.31 -1.59 -35.15
CA GLY A 513 15.00 -0.40 -34.68
C GLY A 513 16.20 -0.04 -35.57
N ALA A 514 16.57 1.25 -35.57
CA ALA A 514 17.69 1.75 -36.37
C ALA A 514 19.07 1.34 -35.83
N ALA A 515 19.18 1.06 -34.53
CA ALA A 515 20.44 0.66 -33.90
C ALA A 515 20.87 -0.76 -34.33
N THR A 516 22.20 -0.96 -34.39
CA THR A 516 22.81 -2.26 -34.69
C THR A 516 23.67 -2.71 -33.51
N PHE A 517 23.74 -4.02 -33.29
CA PHE A 517 24.39 -4.65 -32.15
C PHE A 517 25.39 -5.71 -32.61
N ALA A 518 26.41 -5.99 -31.79
CA ALA A 518 27.43 -6.98 -32.12
C ALA A 518 26.91 -8.41 -31.93
N LYS A 519 27.32 -9.35 -32.80
CA LYS A 519 27.12 -10.78 -32.54
C LYS A 519 28.01 -11.27 -31.41
N ASN A 520 27.64 -12.38 -30.77
CA ASN A 520 28.37 -13.00 -29.65
C ASN A 520 28.57 -12.08 -28.43
N THR A 521 27.74 -11.04 -28.31
CA THR A 521 27.66 -10.17 -27.13
C THR A 521 26.29 -10.36 -26.50
N VAL A 522 26.25 -10.41 -25.17
CA VAL A 522 24.99 -10.49 -24.41
C VAL A 522 24.36 -9.10 -24.37
N HIS A 523 23.10 -9.01 -24.77
CA HIS A 523 22.28 -7.79 -24.68
C HIS A 523 21.09 -8.06 -23.79
N LEU A 524 20.63 -7.03 -23.09
CA LEU A 524 19.35 -7.06 -22.39
C LEU A 524 18.29 -6.45 -23.31
N ALA A 525 17.27 -7.24 -23.68
CA ALA A 525 16.09 -6.75 -24.36
C ALA A 525 14.93 -6.63 -23.38
N VAL A 526 14.25 -5.48 -23.35
CA VAL A 526 13.05 -5.24 -22.55
C VAL A 526 11.92 -4.83 -23.47
N MET A 527 10.86 -5.63 -23.50
CA MET A 527 9.64 -5.35 -24.26
C MET A 527 8.52 -4.98 -23.30
N LYS A 528 7.82 -3.86 -23.55
CA LYS A 528 6.60 -3.46 -22.84
C LYS A 528 5.41 -3.61 -23.78
N TYR A 529 4.30 -4.11 -23.25
CA TYR A 529 3.00 -4.07 -23.91
C TYR A 529 2.00 -3.36 -23.00
N THR A 530 1.22 -2.44 -23.57
CA THR A 530 0.16 -1.71 -22.87
C THR A 530 -1.17 -2.02 -23.54
N ILE A 531 -2.12 -2.55 -22.76
CA ILE A 531 -3.48 -2.87 -23.22
C ILE A 531 -4.30 -1.58 -23.31
N ASN A 532 -4.95 -1.38 -24.44
CA ASN A 532 -5.90 -0.31 -24.69
C ASN A 532 -7.25 -0.90 -25.16
N MET A 533 -8.17 -1.06 -24.21
CA MET A 533 -9.50 -1.65 -24.48
C MET A 533 -10.39 -0.83 -25.44
N SER A 534 -9.99 0.38 -25.80
CA SER A 534 -10.77 1.30 -26.65
C SER A 534 -10.17 1.55 -28.03
N GLY A 535 -9.02 0.93 -28.35
CA GLY A 535 -8.28 1.24 -29.57
C GLY A 535 -7.16 0.26 -29.88
N ASN A 536 -6.10 0.78 -30.50
CA ASN A 536 -4.90 -0.01 -30.73
C ASN A 536 -4.04 -0.04 -29.48
N ASP A 537 -3.49 -1.21 -29.20
CA ASP A 537 -2.50 -1.39 -28.15
C ASP A 537 -1.15 -0.79 -28.56
N ARG A 538 -0.24 -0.72 -27.59
CA ARG A 538 1.12 -0.21 -27.81
C ARG A 538 2.14 -1.22 -27.32
N ALA A 539 3.16 -1.46 -28.15
CA ALA A 539 4.35 -2.22 -27.77
C ALA A 539 5.60 -1.36 -27.93
N ASP A 540 6.47 -1.36 -26.92
CA ASP A 540 7.74 -0.64 -26.92
C ASP A 540 8.90 -1.62 -26.66
N LEU A 541 10.05 -1.41 -27.31
CA LEU A 541 11.24 -2.23 -27.14
C LEU A 541 12.45 -1.36 -26.80
N TRP A 542 13.18 -1.76 -25.77
CA TRP A 542 14.53 -1.28 -25.47
C TRP A 542 15.54 -2.42 -25.59
N VAL A 543 16.76 -2.10 -26.04
CA VAL A 543 17.87 -3.06 -26.09
C VAL A 543 19.14 -2.39 -25.59
N PHE A 544 19.75 -2.98 -24.57
CA PHE A 544 20.94 -2.46 -23.90
C PHE A 544 22.15 -3.36 -24.17
N PRO A 545 23.27 -2.80 -24.64
CA PRO A 545 24.52 -3.55 -24.81
C PRO A 545 25.28 -3.77 -23.50
N SER A 546 24.97 -2.98 -22.46
CA SER A 546 25.53 -3.10 -21.11
C SER A 546 24.67 -2.31 -20.12
N GLY A 547 24.68 -2.73 -18.85
CA GLY A 547 23.95 -2.06 -17.78
C GLY A 547 22.47 -2.40 -17.75
N VAL A 548 21.87 -2.24 -16.57
CA VAL A 548 20.46 -2.51 -16.30
C VAL A 548 19.83 -1.21 -15.82
N PRO A 549 18.94 -0.58 -16.60
CA PRO A 549 18.24 0.62 -16.14
C PRO A 549 17.35 0.29 -14.96
N VAL A 550 17.34 1.16 -13.95
CA VAL A 550 16.56 0.97 -12.71
C VAL A 550 15.08 1.36 -12.85
N SER A 551 14.70 2.03 -13.93
CA SER A 551 13.33 2.42 -14.25
C SER A 551 13.14 2.54 -15.76
N GLU A 552 11.90 2.58 -16.23
CA GLU A 552 11.58 2.86 -17.64
C GLU A 552 12.06 4.27 -18.03
N GLU A 553 11.96 5.24 -17.12
CA GLU A 553 12.50 6.58 -17.33
C GLU A 553 14.03 6.56 -17.54
N ALA A 554 14.76 5.84 -16.69
CA ALA A 554 16.21 5.68 -16.81
C ALA A 554 16.62 4.90 -18.07
N ALA A 555 15.72 4.07 -18.61
CA ALA A 555 15.92 3.41 -19.90
C ALA A 555 15.83 4.39 -21.09
N GLY A 556 15.24 5.56 -20.91
CA GLY A 556 15.07 6.57 -21.94
C GLY A 556 14.08 6.16 -23.02
N ALA A 557 14.17 6.78 -24.20
CA ALA A 557 13.27 6.48 -25.31
C ALA A 557 13.45 5.03 -25.81
N PRO A 558 12.36 4.33 -26.18
CA PRO A 558 12.45 3.00 -26.75
C PRO A 558 13.24 3.01 -28.06
N LEU A 559 13.97 1.92 -28.31
CA LEU A 559 14.62 1.66 -29.59
C LEU A 559 13.60 1.67 -30.73
N ILE A 560 12.40 1.17 -30.46
CA ILE A 560 11.27 1.17 -31.38
C ILE A 560 9.94 1.01 -30.65
N SER A 561 8.90 1.65 -31.18
CA SER A 561 7.51 1.54 -30.73
C SER A 561 6.62 1.04 -31.87
N ASN A 562 5.62 0.24 -31.56
CA ASN A 562 4.55 -0.19 -32.45
C ASN A 562 3.20 0.20 -31.84
N THR A 563 2.47 1.10 -32.48
CA THR A 563 1.19 1.68 -32.02
C THR A 563 0.00 1.28 -32.91
N GLY A 564 0.23 0.43 -33.91
CA GLY A 564 -0.76 0.04 -34.91
C GLY A 564 -1.44 -1.31 -34.64
N THR A 565 -1.34 -1.84 -33.42
CA THR A 565 -1.73 -3.22 -33.11
C THR A 565 -3.19 -3.33 -32.70
N SER A 566 -3.96 -4.21 -33.33
CA SER A 566 -5.33 -4.54 -32.90
C SER A 566 -5.33 -5.06 -31.46
N GLY A 567 -6.19 -4.51 -30.60
CA GLY A 567 -6.29 -4.82 -29.18
C GLY A 567 -6.25 -6.32 -28.84
N GLN A 568 -5.40 -6.67 -27.88
CA GLN A 568 -5.35 -7.96 -27.21
C GLN A 568 -5.50 -7.72 -25.71
N ASP A 569 -6.70 -7.93 -25.20
CA ASP A 569 -7.10 -7.49 -23.86
C ASP A 569 -6.79 -8.50 -22.75
N ASN A 570 -6.13 -9.60 -23.10
CA ASN A 570 -5.74 -10.65 -22.16
C ASN A 570 -4.35 -11.21 -22.51
N ILE A 571 -3.44 -11.19 -21.55
CA ILE A 571 -2.08 -11.71 -21.71
C ILE A 571 -1.76 -12.62 -20.54
N ASN A 572 -1.47 -13.89 -20.82
CA ASN A 572 -1.29 -14.90 -19.77
C ASN A 572 -0.15 -15.89 -20.04
N ALA A 573 0.64 -15.68 -21.09
CA ALA A 573 1.74 -16.56 -21.42
C ALA A 573 2.88 -15.87 -22.16
N VAL A 574 4.09 -16.41 -21.97
CA VAL A 574 5.30 -16.09 -22.73
C VAL A 574 5.80 -17.36 -23.42
N ALA A 575 6.38 -17.21 -24.60
CA ALA A 575 6.81 -18.32 -25.42
C ALA A 575 8.17 -18.08 -26.08
N LEU A 576 8.93 -19.16 -26.23
CA LEU A 576 10.18 -19.22 -26.97
C LEU A 576 9.97 -20.01 -28.26
N ARG A 577 10.48 -19.45 -29.35
CA ARG A 577 10.36 -20.01 -30.71
C ARG A 577 11.75 -20.27 -31.26
N GLN A 578 11.95 -21.44 -31.86
CA GLN A 578 13.22 -21.75 -32.53
C GLN A 578 13.25 -21.30 -33.99
N GLY A 579 12.10 -21.26 -34.65
CA GLY A 579 11.98 -20.84 -36.04
C GLY A 579 12.80 -21.71 -37.00
N SER A 580 13.01 -21.27 -38.23
CA SER A 580 13.66 -22.06 -39.29
C SER A 580 15.02 -21.52 -39.70
N SER A 581 15.86 -22.37 -40.30
CA SER A 581 17.23 -22.01 -40.64
C SER A 581 17.31 -20.98 -41.78
N SER A 582 16.21 -20.79 -42.51
CA SER A 582 16.12 -19.83 -43.61
C SER A 582 16.06 -18.38 -43.12
N ASN A 583 15.34 -18.11 -42.03
CA ASN A 583 15.04 -16.73 -41.60
C ASN A 583 15.50 -16.44 -40.16
N SER A 584 15.39 -17.43 -39.27
CA SER A 584 15.65 -17.27 -37.84
C SER A 584 17.15 -17.36 -37.55
N VAL A 585 17.59 -16.64 -36.51
CA VAL A 585 18.98 -16.67 -36.05
C VAL A 585 19.16 -17.76 -35.00
N GLN A 586 20.36 -18.34 -34.92
CA GLN A 586 20.75 -19.06 -33.72
C GLN A 586 21.04 -18.06 -32.59
N ALA A 587 20.42 -18.26 -31.43
CA ALA A 587 20.57 -17.41 -30.26
C ALA A 587 20.57 -18.20 -28.95
N VAL A 588 21.22 -17.65 -27.95
CA VAL A 588 21.14 -18.10 -26.56
C VAL A 588 20.33 -17.07 -25.78
N VAL A 589 19.32 -17.53 -25.04
CA VAL A 589 18.47 -16.66 -24.20
C VAL A 589 18.53 -17.08 -22.73
N ASP A 590 18.48 -16.10 -21.83
CA ASP A 590 18.64 -16.31 -20.38
C ASP A 590 17.91 -15.23 -19.57
N GLY A 591 17.74 -15.44 -18.27
CA GLY A 591 17.27 -14.43 -17.32
C GLY A 591 15.91 -13.81 -17.68
N LEU A 592 14.95 -14.64 -18.07
CA LEU A 592 13.62 -14.20 -18.48
C LEU A 592 12.83 -13.70 -17.27
N ILE A 593 12.34 -12.46 -17.33
CA ILE A 593 11.48 -11.86 -16.31
C ILE A 593 10.24 -11.30 -16.99
N VAL A 594 9.05 -11.62 -16.44
CA VAL A 594 7.77 -11.04 -16.83
C VAL A 594 7.18 -10.32 -15.61
N SER A 595 6.72 -9.08 -15.79
CA SER A 595 6.22 -8.26 -14.67
C SER A 595 5.16 -7.24 -15.11
N THR A 596 4.41 -6.71 -14.15
CA THR A 596 3.41 -5.65 -14.37
C THR A 596 3.98 -4.22 -14.28
N GLY A 597 5.29 -4.10 -14.09
CA GLY A 597 6.04 -2.84 -14.02
C GLY A 597 7.46 -3.07 -14.53
N TRP A 598 8.29 -2.01 -14.59
CA TRP A 598 9.65 -2.13 -15.10
C TRP A 598 10.40 -3.29 -14.41
N PRO A 599 10.97 -4.26 -15.15
CA PRO A 599 11.47 -5.53 -14.56
C PRO A 599 12.59 -5.36 -13.53
N PHE A 600 13.21 -4.18 -13.53
CA PHE A 600 14.32 -3.82 -12.66
C PHE A 600 14.01 -2.59 -11.80
N ALA A 601 12.73 -2.19 -11.74
CA ALA A 601 12.28 -1.24 -10.73
C ALA A 601 12.52 -1.90 -9.38
N SER A 602 13.55 -1.44 -8.68
CA SER A 602 13.69 -1.72 -7.27
C SER A 602 12.37 -1.32 -6.62
N THR A 603 11.72 -2.26 -5.96
CA THR A 603 10.70 -2.01 -4.94
C THR A 603 11.19 -0.84 -4.09
N GLY A 604 10.63 0.34 -4.36
CA GLY A 604 10.98 1.67 -3.83
C GLY A 604 12.43 1.87 -3.40
N LEU A 605 13.24 2.59 -4.20
CA LEU A 605 14.20 3.59 -3.70
C LEU A 605 14.78 4.43 -4.86
N ARG A 606 15.03 5.70 -4.54
CA ARG A 606 15.22 6.87 -5.40
C ARG A 606 16.53 6.89 -6.23
N THR A 607 16.55 7.75 -7.24
CA THR A 607 17.63 8.12 -8.21
C THR A 607 19.02 8.32 -7.56
N PRO A 608 20.15 8.14 -8.31
CA PRO A 608 21.46 7.85 -7.75
C PRO A 608 22.14 9.05 -7.11
N GLY A 609 21.94 9.18 -5.81
CA GLY A 609 22.84 9.83 -4.87
C GLY A 609 22.87 8.95 -3.63
N ALA A 610 23.88 8.06 -3.54
CA ALA A 610 24.23 7.22 -2.39
C ALA A 610 23.11 7.00 -1.35
N VAL A 611 22.15 6.13 -1.63
CA VAL A 611 21.36 5.52 -0.56
C VAL A 611 22.18 4.33 -0.07
N GLU A 612 22.85 4.52 1.06
CA GLU A 612 23.38 3.40 1.81
C GLU A 612 22.24 2.39 2.04
N PRO A 613 22.51 1.06 1.96
CA PRO A 613 21.56 0.08 2.49
C PRO A 613 21.14 0.50 3.91
N PRO A 614 19.93 0.13 4.39
CA PRO A 614 19.53 0.46 5.76
C PRO A 614 20.70 0.18 6.68
N ALA A 615 21.22 1.19 7.38
CA ALA A 615 22.45 1.00 8.17
C ALA A 615 22.28 -0.11 9.22
N GLU A 616 21.02 -0.45 9.52
CA GLU A 616 20.61 -1.30 10.61
C GLU A 616 19.78 -2.50 10.14
N PHE A 617 20.06 -3.62 10.81
CA PHE A 617 19.24 -4.83 10.77
C PHE A 617 18.04 -4.61 11.69
N SER A 618 16.83 -4.60 11.15
CA SER A 618 15.60 -4.36 11.91
C SER A 618 14.52 -5.39 11.59
N LEU A 619 13.60 -5.55 12.52
CA LEU A 619 12.35 -6.31 12.37
C LEU A 619 11.26 -5.36 12.84
N ALA A 620 10.24 -5.09 12.03
CA ALA A 620 9.11 -4.22 12.37
C ALA A 620 8.02 -4.99 13.13
N GLN A 621 7.04 -4.27 13.69
CA GLN A 621 5.90 -4.90 14.35
C GLN A 621 5.03 -5.51 13.25
N ASN A 622 4.40 -6.67 13.50
CA ASN A 622 3.46 -7.22 12.53
C ASN A 622 2.25 -6.28 12.44
N HIS A 623 1.65 -6.17 11.26
CA HIS A 623 0.48 -5.33 11.05
C HIS A 623 -0.58 -6.04 10.20
N PRO A 624 -1.86 -6.06 10.62
CA PRO A 624 -2.38 -5.56 11.90
C PRO A 624 -1.82 -6.33 13.12
N ASN A 625 -1.93 -5.76 14.32
CA ASN A 625 -1.66 -6.44 15.60
C ASN A 625 -2.47 -5.81 16.75
N PRO A 626 -3.47 -6.50 17.34
CA PRO A 626 -3.85 -7.89 17.05
C PRO A 626 -4.33 -8.10 15.60
N PHE A 627 -4.28 -9.34 15.11
CA PHE A 627 -4.67 -9.66 13.72
C PHE A 627 -5.70 -10.79 13.65
N ASN A 628 -6.62 -10.76 12.66
CA ASN A 628 -7.61 -11.82 12.45
C ASN A 628 -7.89 -12.11 10.96
N PRO A 629 -7.48 -13.27 10.42
CA PRO A 629 -6.42 -14.17 10.86
C PRO A 629 -5.11 -13.92 10.10
N GLU A 630 -5.00 -12.84 9.35
CA GLU A 630 -3.85 -12.55 8.48
C GLU A 630 -3.10 -11.28 8.92
N THR A 631 -1.78 -11.30 8.82
CA THR A 631 -0.92 -10.17 9.18
C THR A 631 0.33 -10.16 8.31
N SER A 632 0.99 -9.02 8.26
CA SER A 632 2.22 -8.79 7.50
C SER A 632 3.36 -8.40 8.44
N ILE A 633 4.55 -8.96 8.22
CA ILE A 633 5.77 -8.69 9.01
C ILE A 633 6.81 -8.07 8.10
N ARG A 634 7.24 -6.83 8.39
CA ARG A 634 8.35 -6.16 7.68
C ARG A 634 9.69 -6.31 8.39
N PHE A 635 10.78 -6.32 7.64
CA PHE A 635 12.14 -6.32 8.20
C PHE A 635 13.18 -5.77 7.21
N SER A 636 14.26 -5.21 7.76
CA SER A 636 15.34 -4.60 6.98
C SER A 636 16.66 -5.37 7.12
N LEU A 637 17.39 -5.51 6.01
CA LEU A 637 18.70 -6.14 5.97
C LEU A 637 19.76 -5.13 5.47
N PRO A 638 20.83 -4.85 6.25
CA PRO A 638 21.89 -3.94 5.82
C PRO A 638 22.77 -4.55 4.72
N VAL A 639 22.83 -5.88 4.65
CA VAL A 639 23.62 -6.64 3.68
C VAL A 639 22.88 -7.92 3.31
N ARG A 640 23.19 -8.50 2.13
CA ARG A 640 22.71 -9.83 1.74
C ARG A 640 23.04 -10.85 2.83
N SER A 641 22.03 -11.58 3.30
CA SER A 641 22.14 -12.48 4.45
C SER A 641 21.28 -13.73 4.26
N ASP A 642 21.67 -14.84 4.88
CA ASP A 642 20.80 -16.01 5.04
C ASP A 642 19.77 -15.71 6.13
N VAL A 643 18.51 -15.62 5.73
CA VAL A 643 17.39 -15.21 6.56
C VAL A 643 16.49 -16.38 6.91
N ARG A 644 16.13 -16.45 8.20
CA ARG A 644 15.06 -17.31 8.71
C ARG A 644 14.08 -16.46 9.52
N LEU A 645 12.83 -16.39 9.07
CA LEU A 645 11.73 -15.76 9.82
C LEU A 645 10.75 -16.85 10.24
N SER A 646 10.66 -17.13 11.54
CA SER A 646 9.82 -18.18 12.11
C SER A 646 8.86 -17.63 13.16
N VAL A 647 7.72 -18.29 13.34
CA VAL A 647 6.70 -17.99 14.35
C VAL A 647 6.69 -19.09 15.40
N HIS A 648 6.59 -18.71 16.66
CA HIS A 648 6.62 -19.57 17.84
C HIS A 648 5.43 -19.27 18.76
N ASP A 649 4.94 -20.30 19.46
CA ASP A 649 3.99 -20.14 20.55
C ASP A 649 4.69 -19.73 21.87
N VAL A 650 3.91 -19.50 22.93
CA VAL A 650 4.41 -19.03 24.24
C VAL A 650 5.38 -20.00 24.94
N ILE A 651 5.44 -21.27 24.54
CA ILE A 651 6.39 -22.25 25.06
C ILE A 651 7.62 -22.42 24.14
N GLY A 652 7.72 -21.60 23.09
CA GLY A 652 8.85 -21.55 22.16
C GLY A 652 8.78 -22.58 21.02
N ARG A 653 7.69 -23.34 20.88
CA ARG A 653 7.53 -24.29 19.78
C ARG A 653 7.26 -23.52 18.49
N GLU A 654 8.03 -23.82 17.43
CA GLU A 654 7.81 -23.25 16.10
C GLU A 654 6.46 -23.74 15.55
N VAL A 655 5.57 -22.80 15.22
CA VAL A 655 4.24 -23.05 14.67
C VAL A 655 4.12 -22.65 13.20
N ALA A 656 5.03 -21.81 12.68
CA ALA A 656 5.15 -21.51 11.26
C ALA A 656 6.56 -21.06 10.87
N LEU A 657 6.91 -21.23 9.60
CA LEU A 657 8.13 -20.72 8.98
C LEU A 657 7.75 -19.87 7.77
N LEU A 658 8.02 -18.56 7.84
CA LEU A 658 7.57 -17.58 6.85
C LEU A 658 8.62 -17.33 5.77
N VAL A 659 9.90 -17.31 6.17
CA VAL A 659 11.04 -17.12 5.27
C VAL A 659 12.15 -18.08 5.67
N ASN A 660 12.76 -18.72 4.66
CA ASN A 660 13.95 -19.54 4.85
C ASN A 660 14.80 -19.52 3.57
N GLY A 661 15.79 -18.62 3.49
CA GLY A 661 16.65 -18.48 2.31
C GLY A 661 17.52 -17.23 2.32
N THR A 662 18.33 -17.06 1.29
CA THR A 662 19.22 -15.90 1.14
C THR A 662 18.46 -14.70 0.54
N LEU A 663 18.38 -13.60 1.28
CA LEU A 663 17.75 -12.35 0.83
C LEU A 663 18.80 -11.25 0.60
N GLY A 664 18.55 -10.35 -0.35
CA GLY A 664 19.38 -9.18 -0.62
C GLY A 664 19.30 -8.11 0.48
N ALA A 665 20.23 -7.14 0.48
CA ALA A 665 20.09 -5.95 1.33
C ALA A 665 18.83 -5.15 0.95
N GLY A 666 18.15 -4.54 1.92
CA GLY A 666 16.91 -3.77 1.70
C GLY A 666 15.79 -4.15 2.66
N GLU A 667 14.61 -3.55 2.45
CA GLU A 667 13.37 -3.87 3.17
C GLU A 667 12.69 -5.10 2.56
N HIS A 668 12.06 -5.91 3.41
CA HIS A 668 11.38 -7.14 3.06
C HIS A 668 10.05 -7.24 3.79
N ARG A 669 9.10 -8.00 3.24
CA ARG A 669 7.77 -8.24 3.82
C ARG A 669 7.44 -9.73 3.75
N ALA A 670 6.83 -10.28 4.79
CA ALA A 670 6.35 -11.66 4.85
C ALA A 670 4.92 -11.71 5.41
N SER A 671 4.00 -12.36 4.70
CA SER A 671 2.63 -12.57 5.17
C SER A 671 2.53 -13.78 6.08
N PHE A 672 1.67 -13.72 7.08
CA PHE A 672 1.38 -14.80 8.00
C PHE A 672 -0.13 -15.02 8.13
N ASN A 673 -0.56 -16.27 7.93
CA ASN A 673 -1.94 -16.70 8.10
C ASN A 673 -2.07 -17.58 9.36
N GLY A 674 -2.71 -17.02 10.38
CA GLY A 674 -2.98 -17.64 11.67
C GLY A 674 -4.23 -18.53 11.71
N ARG A 675 -5.00 -18.70 10.63
CA ARG A 675 -6.22 -19.55 10.61
C ARG A 675 -6.04 -20.92 11.27
N PRO A 676 -4.91 -21.64 11.07
CA PRO A 676 -4.69 -22.96 11.68
C PRO A 676 -4.40 -22.93 13.19
N LEU A 677 -4.19 -21.77 13.79
CA LEU A 677 -3.74 -21.61 15.18
C LEU A 677 -4.87 -21.09 16.09
N SER A 678 -4.76 -21.25 17.40
CA SER A 678 -5.75 -20.70 18.35
C SER A 678 -5.48 -19.22 18.63
N SER A 679 -6.50 -18.44 19.01
CA SER A 679 -6.31 -17.07 19.47
C SER A 679 -5.32 -17.02 20.64
N GLY A 680 -4.49 -15.99 20.69
CA GLY A 680 -3.50 -15.80 21.75
C GLY A 680 -2.19 -15.17 21.27
N VAL A 681 -1.21 -15.16 22.17
CA VAL A 681 0.10 -14.53 21.95
C VAL A 681 1.05 -15.47 21.23
N TYR A 682 1.72 -14.94 20.21
CA TYR A 682 2.78 -15.61 19.45
C TYR A 682 4.02 -14.71 19.38
N PHE A 683 5.16 -15.31 19.07
CA PHE A 683 6.43 -14.61 18.89
C PHE A 683 6.96 -14.91 17.50
N TYR A 684 7.41 -13.91 16.77
CA TYR A 684 8.11 -14.13 15.51
C TYR A 684 9.56 -13.68 15.64
N ARG A 685 10.45 -14.48 15.07
CA ARG A 685 11.90 -14.34 15.19
C ARG A 685 12.53 -14.26 13.82
N LEU A 686 13.16 -13.12 13.54
CA LEU A 686 14.01 -12.93 12.38
C LEU A 686 15.45 -13.24 12.75
N GLN A 687 16.07 -14.14 12.01
CA GLN A 687 17.50 -14.45 12.10
C GLN A 687 18.16 -14.16 10.75
N ALA A 688 19.23 -13.35 10.76
CA ALA A 688 20.05 -13.06 9.58
C ALA A 688 21.53 -13.24 9.95
N GLY A 689 22.14 -14.33 9.47
CA GLY A 689 23.49 -14.72 9.89
C GLY A 689 23.59 -14.92 11.41
N SER A 690 24.43 -14.11 12.08
CA SER A 690 24.63 -14.15 13.53
C SER A 690 23.69 -13.26 14.34
N ARG A 691 22.89 -12.39 13.68
CA ARG A 691 21.95 -11.48 14.34
C ARG A 691 20.56 -12.09 14.40
N ALA A 692 19.84 -11.84 15.49
CA ALA A 692 18.43 -12.21 15.60
C ALA A 692 17.64 -11.16 16.38
N ILE A 693 16.43 -10.86 15.92
CA ILE A 693 15.44 -10.01 16.61
C ILE A 693 14.16 -10.81 16.77
N THR A 694 13.50 -10.70 17.91
CA THR A 694 12.21 -11.34 18.20
C THR A 694 11.20 -10.29 18.59
N ARG A 695 9.96 -10.41 18.11
CA ARG A 695 8.84 -9.55 18.46
C ARG A 695 7.59 -10.39 18.75
N ARG A 696 6.60 -9.75 19.38
CA ARG A 696 5.36 -10.35 19.86
C ARG A 696 4.20 -9.94 18.97
N MET A 697 3.31 -10.87 18.66
CA MET A 697 2.05 -10.65 17.94
C MET A 697 0.88 -11.37 18.63
N VAL A 698 -0.34 -10.92 18.37
CA VAL A 698 -1.56 -11.43 18.97
C VAL A 698 -2.54 -11.83 17.87
N LEU A 699 -2.89 -13.11 17.79
CA LEU A 699 -3.90 -13.63 16.87
C LEU A 699 -5.26 -13.59 17.55
N LEU A 700 -6.25 -13.01 16.89
CA LEU A 700 -7.66 -13.03 17.29
C LEU A 700 -8.45 -13.89 16.29
N LYS A 701 -9.53 -14.52 16.76
CA LYS A 701 -10.45 -15.29 15.91
C LYS A 701 -11.87 -14.86 16.18
#